data_AF-A0A8C8ZCX9-F1
#
_entry.id   AF-A0A8C8ZCX9-F1
#
_cell.length_a   1.000
_cell.length_b   1.000
_cell.length_c   1.000
_cell.angle_alpha   90.00
_cell.angle_beta   90.00
_cell.angle_gamma   90.00
#
_symmetry.space_group_name_H-M   'P 1'
#
loop_
_entity.id
_entity.type
_entity.pdbx_description
1 polymer ?
#
loop_
_entity_poly.entity_id
_entity_poly.type
_entity_poly.pdbx_seq_one_letter_code
_entity_poly.pdbx_strand_id
1 'polypeptide(L)'
;NRLPEEVGRCFAFCPPSVLTSRHLAWDYFSKGRNESEDSKLRFETYQLIWQQMKSETERLQEELNKNLFDNLIEFLQKSHSGFQKNSRDLGCQIKLKEIPTAALVLGVNVTDHDLTFRSLAEALQNNVTPYVVSLQAKDCPDMKHLLQKFFSQLMDCCVDVKSKEEESVQVTQKKTHCSMDSLCSWYMTVTQKTDVKMPSKKRTTTSQWQSPPVVLILKDMESFTTKVLQDFIIISSEHLHEFPLILIFGIATSPIIIHRLLSHSVSSLLCIELFQSLSCKEHLTTVLDKLLLTTQFPFKISEKVLQVLTNIFLYHDFSIQNFIKGLQLSLLEHFYSQPLSVLCCNLPEAKRRINLLSDNQCENIRRLPSFRRYVENQASEKQVALLTNEKYLKEETQSLLENLHVYHTNYFLVLRCLHKFTSSLPKYPLGRQIRELYCICLEKNIWDSEEYASALQLLRMLAKDELMTTLQNCFTIFKSSPEKHLGNIAKKIEEFLAQFQSLDDAKEEEDASGSQQKGLQKTDLYHLQKSLLEMKELRRTSKKQTKFEVLREKVVNFIDYLVREYLLPPETQPLHEVVYFSAAHALREHLNAAPRIALHTALNNPYYYLKNEALKSEEGCIPNTAPDICIAYKLHLECSRLINLVDWSEAFATVVTAAEKMDANSVISEEMNEIIHARFIRAVSELELLGFIKPTKQKTDHVARLTWGGC
;
A
#
# COMPACT_ATOMS: atom_id res chain seq x y z
N ASN A 1 7.68 43.60 -45.42
CA ASN A 1 7.82 43.27 -43.98
C ASN A 1 6.53 42.68 -43.44
N ARG A 2 6.33 41.37 -43.58
CA ARG A 2 5.31 40.60 -42.84
C ARG A 2 6.07 39.65 -41.92
N LEU A 3 6.03 39.90 -40.61
CA LEU A 3 6.49 38.96 -39.60
C LEU A 3 5.54 37.75 -39.60
N PRO A 4 6.02 36.50 -39.53
CA PRO A 4 5.15 35.34 -39.46
C PRO A 4 4.52 35.23 -38.05
N GLU A 5 3.20 35.45 -37.97
CA GLU A 5 2.36 35.25 -36.78
C GLU A 5 1.98 33.77 -36.55
N GLU A 6 2.95 32.86 -36.57
CA GLU A 6 2.72 31.49 -36.10
C GLU A 6 3.51 31.27 -34.81
N VAL A 7 3.03 31.87 -33.72
CA VAL A 7 3.49 31.53 -32.37
C VAL A 7 2.94 30.15 -32.03
N GLY A 8 3.66 29.10 -32.45
CA GLY A 8 3.34 27.73 -32.10
C GLY A 8 3.37 27.53 -30.58
N ARG A 9 2.31 26.98 -30.00
CA ARG A 9 2.23 26.67 -28.56
C ARG A 9 2.94 25.37 -28.16
N CYS A 10 3.34 24.54 -29.13
CA CYS A 10 4.00 23.25 -28.92
C CYS A 10 5.31 23.22 -29.71
N PHE A 11 6.43 23.04 -29.00
CA PHE A 11 7.75 22.85 -29.61
C PHE A 11 8.17 21.38 -29.44
N ALA A 12 8.33 20.66 -30.56
CA ALA A 12 8.79 19.27 -30.54
C ALA A 12 10.30 19.23 -30.83
N PHE A 13 11.10 18.89 -29.83
CA PHE A 13 12.53 18.66 -29.97
C PHE A 13 12.79 17.17 -30.27
N CYS A 14 12.75 16.80 -31.55
CA CYS A 14 13.15 15.47 -31.98
C CYS A 14 14.65 15.48 -32.30
N PRO A 15 15.49 14.65 -31.66
CA PRO A 15 16.86 14.47 -32.13
C PRO A 15 16.79 13.95 -33.58
N PRO A 16 17.58 14.50 -34.51
CA PRO A 16 17.57 14.05 -35.89
C PRO A 16 17.86 12.55 -35.91
N SER A 17 16.96 11.80 -36.53
CA SER A 17 17.03 10.36 -36.68
C SER A 17 18.42 9.95 -37.16
N VAL A 18 19.24 9.41 -36.24
CA VAL A 18 20.33 8.43 -36.42
C VAL A 18 21.27 8.50 -35.19
N LEU A 19 21.31 7.41 -34.43
CA LEU A 19 22.42 6.96 -33.57
C LEU A 19 23.12 8.04 -32.72
N THR A 20 22.64 8.32 -31.51
CA THR A 20 23.56 8.82 -30.46
C THR A 20 23.03 8.53 -29.06
N SER A 21 23.85 7.77 -28.32
CA SER A 21 23.77 7.33 -26.93
C SER A 21 22.38 6.90 -26.42
N ARG A 22 22.16 5.58 -26.33
CA ARG A 22 21.36 5.05 -25.22
C ARG A 22 22.09 5.47 -23.95
N HIS A 23 21.76 6.62 -23.37
CA HIS A 23 22.14 6.91 -22.00
C HIS A 23 21.53 5.80 -21.17
N LEU A 24 22.37 4.89 -20.70
CA LEU A 24 21.92 3.81 -19.84
C LEU A 24 21.46 4.48 -18.54
N ALA A 25 20.37 3.98 -17.94
CA ALA A 25 19.86 4.52 -16.68
C ALA A 25 20.95 4.64 -15.59
N TRP A 26 22.02 3.87 -15.71
CA TRP A 26 23.22 3.86 -14.88
C TRP A 26 24.00 5.18 -14.88
N ASP A 27 24.05 5.90 -16.01
CA ASP A 27 24.77 7.17 -16.12
C ASP A 27 24.11 8.26 -15.27
N TYR A 28 22.80 8.15 -15.03
CA TYR A 28 22.05 9.07 -14.18
C TYR A 28 22.22 8.76 -12.68
N PHE A 29 22.48 7.50 -12.34
CA PHE A 29 22.70 7.07 -10.96
C PHE A 29 24.10 7.48 -10.45
N SER A 30 25.08 7.58 -11.35
CA SER A 30 26.49 7.89 -11.05
C SER A 30 26.88 9.37 -11.15
N LYS A 31 25.92 10.30 -11.12
CA LYS A 31 26.19 11.76 -11.28
C LYS A 31 27.12 12.38 -10.23
N GLY A 32 27.51 11.66 -9.17
CA GLY A 32 28.52 12.06 -8.20
C GLY A 32 29.93 11.50 -8.51
N ARG A 33 30.99 12.23 -8.14
CA ARG A 33 32.40 11.81 -8.30
C ARG A 33 32.83 10.62 -7.40
N ASN A 34 31.92 10.02 -6.63
CA ASN A 34 32.24 8.91 -5.73
C ASN A 34 32.04 7.58 -6.47
N GLU A 35 33.16 6.86 -6.67
CA GLU A 35 33.29 5.47 -7.13
C GLU A 35 32.20 4.97 -8.10
N SER A 36 32.46 5.15 -9.40
CA SER A 36 31.57 4.72 -10.48
C SER A 36 31.33 3.20 -10.51
N GLU A 37 32.22 2.39 -9.94
CA GLU A 37 32.07 0.94 -9.82
C GLU A 37 31.08 0.55 -8.73
N ASP A 38 31.14 1.20 -7.57
CA ASP A 38 30.23 0.96 -6.44
C ASP A 38 28.79 1.41 -6.78
N SER A 39 28.66 2.57 -7.43
CA SER A 39 27.38 3.08 -7.92
C SER A 39 26.69 2.10 -8.90
N LYS A 40 27.45 1.47 -9.80
CA LYS A 40 26.92 0.43 -10.71
C LYS A 40 26.47 -0.81 -9.93
N LEU A 41 27.28 -1.28 -9.00
CA LEU A 41 26.98 -2.48 -8.21
C LEU A 41 25.73 -2.29 -7.35
N ARG A 42 25.54 -1.09 -6.79
CA ARG A 42 24.33 -0.73 -6.03
C ARG A 42 23.08 -0.71 -6.90
N PHE A 43 23.18 -0.20 -8.12
CA PHE A 43 22.05 -0.20 -9.03
C PHE A 43 21.66 -1.62 -9.45
N GLU A 44 22.65 -2.50 -9.69
CA GLU A 44 22.40 -3.92 -9.98
C GLU A 44 21.69 -4.62 -8.80
N THR A 45 22.13 -4.37 -7.56
CA THR A 45 21.44 -4.92 -6.38
C THR A 45 20.02 -4.40 -6.22
N TYR A 46 19.82 -3.10 -6.47
CA TYR A 46 18.50 -2.49 -6.43
C TYR A 46 17.56 -3.18 -7.43
N GLN A 47 18.02 -3.36 -8.67
CA GLN A 47 17.22 -4.02 -9.71
C GLN A 47 16.87 -5.46 -9.34
N LEU A 48 17.83 -6.22 -8.80
CA LEU A 48 17.63 -7.60 -8.39
C LEU A 48 16.60 -7.71 -7.26
N ILE A 49 16.75 -6.92 -6.20
CA ILE A 49 15.81 -6.92 -5.06
C ILE A 49 14.43 -6.47 -5.52
N TRP A 50 14.36 -5.42 -6.35
CA TRP A 50 13.09 -4.91 -6.86
C TRP A 50 12.35 -5.93 -7.72
N GLN A 51 13.05 -6.63 -8.61
CA GLN A 51 12.45 -7.67 -9.44
C GLN A 51 11.91 -8.82 -8.57
N GLN A 52 12.66 -9.25 -7.56
CA GLN A 52 12.20 -10.28 -6.63
C GLN A 52 10.96 -9.82 -5.84
N MET A 53 10.97 -8.61 -5.29
CA MET A 53 9.80 -8.07 -4.57
C MET A 53 8.58 -7.96 -5.48
N LYS A 54 8.76 -7.53 -6.74
CA LYS A 54 7.67 -7.42 -7.71
C LYS A 54 7.11 -8.79 -8.07
N SER A 55 7.96 -9.77 -8.38
CA SER A 55 7.54 -11.14 -8.72
C SER A 55 6.82 -11.83 -7.55
N GLU A 56 7.32 -11.67 -6.32
CA GLU A 56 6.62 -12.20 -5.14
C GLU A 56 5.27 -11.50 -4.93
N THR A 57 5.16 -10.20 -5.20
CA THR A 57 3.88 -9.49 -5.07
C THR A 57 2.86 -9.93 -6.11
N GLU A 58 3.27 -10.10 -7.37
CA GLU A 58 2.42 -10.61 -8.44
C GLU A 58 1.95 -12.04 -8.13
N ARG A 59 2.86 -12.91 -7.65
CA ARG A 59 2.54 -14.26 -7.21
C ARG A 59 1.54 -14.27 -6.05
N LEU A 60 1.74 -13.42 -5.04
CA LEU A 60 0.81 -13.32 -3.91
C LEU A 60 -0.56 -12.83 -4.36
N GLN A 61 -0.62 -11.88 -5.28
CA GLN A 61 -1.88 -11.41 -5.84
C GLN A 61 -2.61 -12.52 -6.61
N GLU A 62 -1.90 -13.31 -7.41
CA GLU A 62 -2.46 -14.49 -8.08
C GLU A 62 -2.96 -15.53 -7.07
N GLU A 63 -2.15 -15.87 -6.06
CA GLU A 63 -2.53 -16.83 -5.02
C GLU A 63 -3.78 -16.43 -4.25
N LEU A 64 -3.90 -15.15 -3.90
CA LEU A 64 -5.06 -14.61 -3.22
C LEU A 64 -6.31 -14.60 -4.11
N ASN A 65 -6.15 -14.33 -5.41
CA ASN A 65 -7.27 -14.27 -6.34
C ASN A 65 -7.69 -15.64 -6.88
N LYS A 66 -6.87 -16.69 -6.77
CA LYS A 66 -7.21 -18.05 -7.24
C LYS A 66 -8.56 -18.54 -6.72
N ASN A 67 -8.82 -18.43 -5.43
CA ASN A 67 -10.09 -18.86 -4.85
C ASN A 67 -11.30 -18.14 -5.47
N LEU A 68 -11.17 -16.85 -5.78
CA LEU A 68 -12.23 -16.08 -6.44
C LEU A 68 -12.38 -16.48 -7.90
N PHE A 69 -11.27 -16.69 -8.60
CA PHE A 69 -11.26 -17.11 -9.99
C PHE A 69 -11.83 -18.51 -10.14
N ASP A 70 -11.52 -19.45 -9.24
CA ASP A 70 -12.07 -20.81 -9.26
C ASP A 70 -13.59 -20.79 -9.06
N ASN A 71 -14.08 -20.00 -8.09
CA ASN A 71 -15.52 -19.81 -7.88
C ASN A 71 -16.20 -19.16 -9.10
N LEU A 72 -15.57 -18.16 -9.72
CA LEU A 72 -16.07 -17.53 -10.94
C LEU A 72 -16.07 -18.49 -12.13
N ILE A 73 -15.04 -19.30 -12.30
CA ILE A 73 -14.94 -20.30 -13.36
C ILE A 73 -16.02 -21.39 -13.15
N GLU A 74 -16.22 -21.85 -11.92
CA GLU A 74 -17.27 -22.81 -11.58
C GLU A 74 -18.66 -22.23 -11.90
N PHE A 75 -18.90 -20.96 -11.56
CA PHE A 75 -20.12 -20.25 -11.93
C PHE A 75 -20.32 -20.18 -13.45
N LEU A 76 -19.29 -19.76 -14.19
CA LEU A 76 -19.35 -19.66 -15.66
C LEU A 76 -19.63 -21.02 -16.32
N GLN A 77 -19.03 -22.09 -15.81
CA GLN A 77 -19.28 -23.46 -16.26
C GLN A 77 -20.73 -23.91 -15.97
N LYS A 78 -21.26 -23.58 -14.79
CA LYS A 78 -22.67 -23.84 -14.43
C LYS A 78 -23.62 -23.09 -15.37
N SER A 79 -23.41 -21.79 -15.58
CA SER A 79 -24.21 -20.96 -16.48
C SER A 79 -24.16 -21.47 -17.93
N HIS A 80 -22.99 -21.91 -18.40
CA HIS A 80 -22.84 -22.47 -19.74
C HIS A 80 -23.58 -23.80 -19.92
N SER A 81 -23.57 -24.67 -18.90
CA SER A 81 -24.35 -25.92 -18.94
C SER A 81 -25.86 -25.67 -19.04
N GLY A 82 -26.34 -24.56 -18.46
CA GLY A 82 -27.71 -24.09 -18.62
C GLY A 82 -28.01 -23.77 -20.09
N PHE A 83 -27.14 -23.00 -20.74
CA PHE A 83 -27.29 -22.64 -22.16
C PHE A 83 -27.32 -23.86 -23.09
N GLN A 84 -26.49 -24.87 -22.85
CA GLN A 84 -26.47 -26.10 -23.67
C GLN A 84 -27.76 -26.94 -23.52
N LYS A 85 -28.32 -27.01 -22.31
CA LYS A 85 -29.58 -27.73 -22.01
C LYS A 85 -30.80 -27.05 -22.61
N ASN A 86 -30.75 -25.72 -22.80
CA ASN A 86 -31.84 -24.89 -23.29
C ASN A 86 -32.23 -25.11 -24.78
N SER A 87 -31.51 -25.96 -25.51
CA SER A 87 -31.83 -26.28 -26.91
C SER A 87 -32.97 -27.30 -27.11
N ARG A 88 -33.48 -27.94 -26.03
CA ARG A 88 -34.39 -29.10 -26.17
C ARG A 88 -35.81 -28.96 -25.59
N ASP A 89 -36.12 -28.02 -24.69
CA ASP A 89 -37.44 -27.96 -24.03
C ASP A 89 -38.17 -26.59 -24.15
N LEU A 90 -39.41 -26.63 -24.67
CA LEU A 90 -40.25 -25.47 -25.05
C LEU A 90 -40.72 -24.60 -23.85
N GLY A 91 -40.70 -25.11 -22.62
CA GLY A 91 -41.09 -24.37 -21.41
C GLY A 91 -40.05 -23.36 -20.90
N CYS A 92 -38.85 -23.35 -21.47
CA CYS A 92 -37.72 -22.54 -21.00
C CYS A 92 -37.64 -21.14 -21.64
N GLN A 93 -38.50 -20.77 -22.60
CA GLN A 93 -38.39 -19.52 -23.36
C GLN A 93 -38.42 -18.23 -22.53
N ILE A 94 -39.08 -18.23 -21.37
CA ILE A 94 -39.06 -17.09 -20.43
C ILE A 94 -37.71 -16.97 -19.70
N LYS A 95 -37.07 -18.11 -19.39
CA LYS A 95 -35.70 -18.15 -18.82
C LYS A 95 -34.61 -17.87 -19.86
N LEU A 96 -34.96 -17.75 -21.15
CA LEU A 96 -33.99 -17.46 -22.23
C LEU A 96 -33.58 -15.99 -22.33
N LYS A 97 -34.30 -15.07 -21.67
CA LYS A 97 -33.99 -13.63 -21.74
C LYS A 97 -33.07 -13.14 -20.63
N GLU A 98 -32.74 -13.99 -19.65
CA GLU A 98 -31.90 -13.62 -18.53
C GLU A 98 -30.42 -13.75 -18.90
N ILE A 99 -29.69 -12.65 -18.79
CA ILE A 99 -28.24 -12.64 -18.96
C ILE A 99 -27.62 -13.12 -17.64
N PRO A 100 -26.81 -14.18 -17.63
CA PRO A 100 -26.03 -14.53 -16.45
C PRO A 100 -25.01 -13.43 -16.20
N THR A 101 -25.00 -12.90 -14.98
CA THR A 101 -24.14 -11.80 -14.58
C THR A 101 -23.44 -12.10 -13.26
N ALA A 102 -22.13 -11.93 -13.24
CA ALA A 102 -21.33 -12.00 -12.01
C ALA A 102 -21.04 -10.58 -11.53
N ALA A 103 -21.55 -10.22 -10.36
CA ALA A 103 -21.27 -8.95 -9.72
C ALA A 103 -20.07 -9.12 -8.76
N LEU A 104 -18.90 -8.61 -9.18
CA LEU A 104 -17.66 -8.68 -8.46
C LEU A 104 -17.45 -7.40 -7.63
N VAL A 105 -17.57 -7.54 -6.31
CA VAL A 105 -17.32 -6.45 -5.35
C VAL A 105 -15.82 -6.40 -5.07
N LEU A 106 -15.13 -5.46 -5.71
CA LEU A 106 -13.67 -5.34 -5.66
C LEU A 106 -13.16 -4.29 -4.66
N GLY A 107 -14.02 -3.39 -4.18
CA GLY A 107 -13.63 -2.32 -3.25
C GLY A 107 -13.17 -1.04 -3.96
N VAL A 108 -12.78 -0.04 -3.16
CA VAL A 108 -12.54 1.36 -3.60
C VAL A 108 -11.22 1.53 -4.37
N ASN A 109 -10.36 0.52 -4.42
CA ASN A 109 -9.01 0.56 -5.00
C ASN A 109 -8.98 0.36 -6.54
N VAL A 110 -9.54 1.32 -7.28
CA VAL A 110 -9.70 1.28 -8.76
C VAL A 110 -8.42 0.90 -9.52
N THR A 111 -7.24 1.33 -9.05
CA THR A 111 -5.96 1.07 -9.74
C THR A 111 -5.54 -0.40 -9.70
N ASP A 112 -5.90 -1.12 -8.64
CA ASP A 112 -5.50 -2.53 -8.47
C ASP A 112 -6.37 -3.45 -9.33
N HIS A 113 -7.61 -3.03 -9.64
CA HIS A 113 -8.58 -3.78 -10.44
C HIS A 113 -8.07 -4.08 -11.84
N ASP A 114 -7.25 -3.19 -12.42
CA ASP A 114 -6.69 -3.42 -13.74
C ASP A 114 -5.74 -4.62 -13.79
N LEU A 115 -5.04 -4.94 -12.70
CA LEU A 115 -4.23 -6.15 -12.61
C LEU A 115 -5.11 -7.37 -12.41
N THR A 116 -6.08 -7.31 -11.50
CA THR A 116 -6.98 -8.44 -11.23
C THR A 116 -7.80 -8.82 -12.46
N PHE A 117 -8.28 -7.85 -13.24
CA PHE A 117 -9.02 -8.11 -14.47
C PHE A 117 -8.14 -8.65 -15.59
N ARG A 118 -6.85 -8.30 -15.64
CA ARG A 118 -5.90 -8.90 -16.57
C ARG A 118 -5.65 -10.37 -16.23
N SER A 119 -5.34 -10.66 -14.96
CA SER A 119 -5.19 -12.05 -14.49
C SER A 119 -6.48 -12.85 -14.67
N LEU A 120 -7.65 -12.23 -14.44
CA LEU A 120 -8.95 -12.87 -14.70
C LEU A 120 -9.13 -13.17 -16.19
N ALA A 121 -8.81 -12.24 -17.08
CA ALA A 121 -8.92 -12.45 -18.51
C ALA A 121 -8.02 -13.61 -18.99
N GLU A 122 -6.78 -13.66 -18.52
CA GLU A 122 -5.84 -14.76 -18.80
C GLU A 122 -6.36 -16.10 -18.25
N ALA A 123 -6.88 -16.12 -17.01
CA ALA A 123 -7.44 -17.33 -16.40
C ALA A 123 -8.68 -17.84 -17.16
N LEU A 124 -9.54 -16.93 -17.63
CA LEU A 124 -10.74 -17.26 -18.41
C LEU A 124 -10.40 -17.76 -19.83
N GLN A 125 -9.39 -17.16 -20.46
CA GLN A 125 -8.88 -17.60 -21.77
C GLN A 125 -8.32 -19.03 -21.71
N ASN A 126 -7.67 -19.40 -20.61
CA ASN A 126 -7.10 -20.73 -20.44
C ASN A 126 -8.14 -21.82 -20.14
N ASN A 127 -9.18 -21.49 -19.36
CA ASN A 127 -10.08 -22.50 -18.77
C ASN A 127 -11.47 -22.58 -19.40
N VAL A 128 -12.04 -21.45 -19.85
CA VAL A 128 -13.46 -21.37 -20.26
C VAL A 128 -13.58 -20.97 -21.71
N THR A 129 -13.20 -19.75 -22.09
CA THR A 129 -13.42 -19.26 -23.46
C THR A 129 -12.31 -18.40 -24.02
N PRO A 130 -12.02 -18.52 -25.33
CA PRO A 130 -11.06 -17.65 -26.00
C PRO A 130 -11.56 -16.21 -26.20
N TYR A 131 -12.85 -15.94 -25.96
CA TYR A 131 -13.47 -14.63 -26.18
C TYR A 131 -13.78 -13.94 -24.85
N VAL A 132 -12.80 -13.17 -24.36
CA VAL A 132 -12.94 -12.33 -23.18
C VAL A 132 -12.69 -10.88 -23.56
N VAL A 133 -13.66 -10.02 -23.27
CA VAL A 133 -13.64 -8.61 -23.65
C VAL A 133 -13.67 -7.76 -22.39
N SER A 134 -12.87 -6.70 -22.31
CA SER A 134 -12.87 -5.79 -21.17
C SER A 134 -13.11 -4.34 -21.60
N LEU A 135 -14.23 -3.77 -21.13
CA LEU A 135 -14.63 -2.40 -21.42
C LEU A 135 -14.45 -1.49 -20.20
N GLN A 136 -13.97 -0.28 -20.46
CA GLN A 136 -13.89 0.81 -19.50
C GLN A 136 -14.95 1.86 -19.79
N ALA A 137 -15.50 2.50 -18.75
CA ALA A 137 -16.54 3.52 -18.92
C ALA A 137 -16.05 4.75 -19.70
N LYS A 138 -14.78 5.13 -19.54
CA LYS A 138 -14.14 6.27 -20.24
C LYS A 138 -14.21 6.16 -21.77
N ASP A 139 -14.25 4.91 -22.24
CA ASP A 139 -14.21 4.56 -23.65
C ASP A 139 -15.61 4.48 -24.28
N CYS A 140 -16.66 4.55 -23.47
CA CYS A 140 -18.04 4.28 -23.88
C CYS A 140 -19.00 5.41 -23.45
N PRO A 141 -18.90 6.61 -24.05
CA PRO A 141 -19.86 7.68 -23.78
C PRO A 141 -21.23 7.39 -24.41
N ASP A 142 -21.25 6.76 -25.59
CA ASP A 142 -22.46 6.43 -26.35
C ASP A 142 -22.52 4.94 -26.69
N MET A 143 -23.74 4.45 -26.94
CA MET A 143 -24.00 3.09 -27.41
C MET A 143 -23.20 2.69 -28.65
N LYS A 144 -23.02 3.63 -29.59
CA LYS A 144 -22.21 3.39 -30.80
C LYS A 144 -20.76 3.08 -30.47
N HIS A 145 -20.17 3.84 -29.55
CA HIS A 145 -18.78 3.66 -29.14
C HIS A 145 -18.60 2.36 -28.36
N LEU A 146 -19.56 2.00 -27.51
CA LEU A 146 -19.57 0.74 -26.77
C LEU A 146 -19.57 -0.46 -27.73
N LEU A 147 -20.51 -0.50 -28.68
CA LEU A 147 -20.59 -1.59 -29.66
C LEU A 147 -19.36 -1.65 -30.57
N GLN A 148 -18.82 -0.50 -30.98
CA GLN A 148 -17.59 -0.44 -31.80
C GLN A 148 -16.38 -1.00 -31.06
N LYS A 149 -16.19 -0.63 -29.79
CA LYS A 149 -15.09 -1.15 -28.95
C LYS A 149 -15.27 -2.63 -28.61
N PHE A 150 -16.51 -3.03 -28.31
CA PHE A 150 -16.84 -4.43 -28.06
C PHE A 150 -16.50 -5.29 -29.29
N PHE A 151 -16.88 -4.82 -30.48
CA PHE A 151 -16.56 -5.52 -31.72
C PHE A 151 -15.06 -5.52 -32.03
N SER A 152 -14.35 -4.40 -31.86
CA SER A 152 -12.91 -4.35 -32.13
C SER A 152 -12.14 -5.33 -31.23
N GLN A 153 -12.47 -5.37 -29.94
CA GLN A 153 -11.80 -6.26 -29.00
C GLN A 153 -12.13 -7.75 -29.25
N LEU A 154 -13.33 -8.09 -29.72
CA LEU A 154 -13.66 -9.46 -30.12
C LEU A 154 -12.90 -9.91 -31.36
N MET A 155 -12.71 -9.01 -32.31
CA MET A 155 -11.88 -9.27 -33.50
C MET A 155 -10.42 -9.49 -33.09
N ASP A 156 -9.88 -8.64 -32.22
CA ASP A 156 -8.50 -8.73 -31.74
C ASP A 156 -8.25 -10.04 -30.95
N CYS A 157 -9.20 -10.46 -30.10
CA CYS A 157 -9.10 -11.74 -29.36
C CYS A 157 -9.01 -12.97 -30.29
N CYS A 158 -9.63 -12.93 -31.47
CA CYS A 158 -9.55 -14.00 -32.46
C CYS A 158 -8.18 -14.06 -33.17
N VAL A 159 -7.42 -12.95 -33.15
CA VAL A 159 -6.08 -12.83 -33.74
C VAL A 159 -5.00 -13.28 -32.76
N ASP A 160 -5.14 -12.99 -31.47
CA ASP A 160 -4.16 -13.37 -30.43
C ASP A 160 -4.05 -14.89 -30.24
N VAL A 161 -5.15 -15.65 -30.41
CA VAL A 161 -5.11 -17.13 -30.36
C VAL A 161 -4.34 -17.73 -31.56
N LYS A 162 -4.09 -16.95 -32.61
CA LYS A 162 -3.52 -17.42 -33.88
C LYS A 162 -2.10 -16.92 -34.19
N SER A 163 -1.49 -16.08 -33.35
CA SER A 163 -0.23 -15.40 -33.70
C SER A 163 0.86 -15.51 -32.62
N LYS A 164 1.55 -16.66 -32.63
CA LYS A 164 3.00 -16.67 -32.37
C LYS A 164 3.71 -16.92 -33.69
N GLU A 165 3.67 -15.92 -34.57
CA GLU A 165 4.66 -15.63 -35.62
C GLU A 165 4.16 -14.45 -36.45
N GLU A 166 4.98 -13.40 -36.44
CA GLU A 166 5.07 -12.30 -37.42
C GLU A 166 4.07 -11.12 -37.38
N GLU A 167 4.65 -10.01 -36.93
CA GLU A 167 4.44 -8.61 -37.31
C GLU A 167 3.02 -8.00 -37.27
N SER A 168 2.90 -7.05 -36.34
CA SER A 168 1.85 -6.05 -36.20
C SER A 168 1.55 -5.30 -37.51
N VAL A 169 0.60 -5.80 -38.29
CA VAL A 169 -0.11 -4.99 -39.27
C VAL A 169 -1.29 -4.33 -38.54
N GLN A 170 -1.16 -3.01 -38.32
CA GLN A 170 -2.25 -2.14 -37.90
C GLN A 170 -3.42 -2.26 -38.88
N VAL A 171 -4.39 -3.12 -38.58
CA VAL A 171 -5.69 -3.08 -39.24
C VAL A 171 -6.58 -2.14 -38.45
N THR A 172 -6.37 -0.84 -38.65
CA THR A 172 -7.41 0.16 -38.39
C THR A 172 -8.56 -0.07 -39.37
N GLN A 173 -9.41 -1.06 -39.10
CA GLN A 173 -10.66 -1.19 -39.84
C GLN A 173 -11.54 0.02 -39.53
N LYS A 174 -11.92 0.68 -40.61
CA LYS A 174 -12.70 1.94 -40.64
C LYS A 174 -13.91 1.85 -39.72
N LYS A 175 -14.34 2.99 -39.20
CA LYS A 175 -15.57 3.23 -38.41
C LYS A 175 -16.84 2.81 -39.18
N THR A 176 -17.00 1.54 -39.50
CA THR A 176 -18.24 0.97 -40.04
C THR A 176 -19.26 0.85 -38.92
N HIS A 177 -20.53 0.92 -39.28
CA HIS A 177 -21.65 0.80 -38.35
C HIS A 177 -21.70 -0.64 -37.82
N CYS A 178 -21.15 -0.88 -36.63
CA CYS A 178 -21.30 -2.15 -35.92
C CYS A 178 -22.73 -2.22 -35.37
N SER A 179 -23.59 -3.01 -36.01
CA SER A 179 -24.89 -3.42 -35.46
C SER A 179 -24.75 -4.73 -34.69
N MET A 180 -25.71 -5.02 -33.81
CA MET A 180 -25.76 -6.31 -33.10
C MET A 180 -25.87 -7.48 -34.08
N ASP A 181 -26.61 -7.34 -35.19
CA ASP A 181 -26.70 -8.37 -36.24
C ASP A 181 -25.34 -8.68 -36.91
N SER A 182 -24.49 -7.66 -37.07
CA SER A 182 -23.13 -7.85 -37.59
C SER A 182 -22.28 -8.71 -36.64
N LEU A 183 -22.56 -8.61 -35.35
CA LEU A 183 -21.88 -9.38 -34.31
C LEU A 183 -22.41 -10.80 -34.22
N CYS A 184 -23.72 -11.01 -34.30
CA CYS A 184 -24.33 -12.34 -34.38
C CYS A 184 -23.86 -13.10 -35.63
N SER A 185 -23.85 -12.46 -36.79
CA SER A 185 -23.36 -13.06 -38.04
C SER A 185 -21.86 -13.38 -37.99
N TRP A 186 -21.05 -12.52 -37.38
CA TRP A 186 -19.64 -12.80 -37.12
C TRP A 186 -19.47 -14.01 -36.20
N TYR A 187 -20.19 -14.04 -35.07
CA TYR A 187 -20.10 -15.13 -34.09
C TYR A 187 -20.48 -16.48 -34.72
N MET A 188 -21.56 -16.51 -35.49
CA MET A 188 -21.98 -17.69 -36.26
C MET A 188 -20.91 -18.13 -37.27
N THR A 189 -20.25 -17.17 -37.94
CA THR A 189 -19.18 -17.48 -38.90
C THR A 189 -17.96 -18.10 -38.21
N VAL A 190 -17.65 -17.67 -36.99
CA VAL A 190 -16.48 -18.12 -36.24
C VAL A 190 -16.73 -19.49 -35.59
N THR A 191 -17.91 -19.73 -35.03
CA THR A 191 -18.30 -21.03 -34.47
C THR A 191 -18.47 -22.11 -35.55
N GLN A 192 -18.95 -21.75 -36.75
CA GLN A 192 -19.04 -22.69 -37.87
C GLN A 192 -17.66 -23.07 -38.46
N LYS A 193 -16.67 -22.17 -38.41
CA LYS A 193 -15.32 -22.44 -38.94
C LYS A 193 -14.54 -23.48 -38.13
N THR A 194 -14.87 -23.69 -36.85
CA THR A 194 -14.24 -24.71 -36.01
C THR A 194 -14.73 -26.13 -36.27
N ASP A 195 -15.92 -26.31 -36.85
CA ASP A 195 -16.53 -27.63 -37.09
C ASP A 195 -16.06 -28.32 -38.39
N VAL A 196 -15.50 -27.58 -39.36
CA VAL A 196 -15.33 -28.10 -40.75
C VAL A 196 -13.95 -28.73 -41.03
N LYS A 197 -13.01 -28.78 -40.07
CA LYS A 197 -11.63 -29.28 -40.33
C LYS A 197 -11.15 -30.42 -39.41
N MET A 198 -11.85 -31.56 -39.32
CA MET A 198 -11.17 -32.85 -39.04
C MET A 198 -11.90 -34.04 -39.69
N PRO A 199 -11.23 -34.88 -40.52
CA PRO A 199 -11.82 -36.10 -41.06
C PRO A 199 -11.88 -37.19 -39.99
N SER A 200 -13.07 -37.78 -39.87
CA SER A 200 -13.42 -39.03 -39.18
C SER A 200 -12.31 -40.08 -39.12
N LYS A 201 -11.74 -40.32 -37.92
CA LYS A 201 -11.44 -41.64 -37.30
C LYS A 201 -10.70 -41.44 -35.96
N LYS A 202 -11.11 -42.20 -34.93
CA LYS A 202 -10.70 -42.18 -33.49
C LYS A 202 -11.28 -41.05 -32.62
N ARG A 203 -12.48 -41.32 -32.09
CA ARG A 203 -13.10 -40.58 -30.98
C ARG A 203 -12.52 -41.05 -29.63
N THR A 204 -11.65 -40.26 -29.02
CA THR A 204 -11.40 -40.24 -27.57
C THR A 204 -10.97 -38.84 -27.11
N THR A 205 -11.77 -37.83 -27.45
CA THR A 205 -11.91 -36.55 -26.72
C THR A 205 -13.31 -36.06 -27.07
N THR A 206 -14.21 -36.08 -26.09
CA THR A 206 -15.56 -35.52 -26.21
C THR A 206 -15.48 -34.06 -26.63
N SER A 207 -16.19 -33.69 -27.69
CA SER A 207 -16.43 -32.32 -28.14
C SER A 207 -17.11 -31.50 -27.04
N GLN A 208 -16.35 -30.71 -26.28
CA GLN A 208 -16.86 -29.98 -25.10
C GLN A 208 -17.52 -28.63 -25.39
N TRP A 209 -17.37 -28.04 -26.58
CA TRP A 209 -17.79 -26.66 -26.82
C TRP A 209 -18.54 -26.51 -28.15
N GLN A 210 -19.88 -26.52 -28.12
CA GLN A 210 -20.72 -26.24 -29.30
C GLN A 210 -21.00 -24.73 -29.49
N SER A 211 -20.66 -23.89 -28.51
CA SER A 211 -20.71 -22.42 -28.63
C SER A 211 -20.00 -21.78 -27.42
N PRO A 212 -18.74 -21.32 -27.53
CA PRO A 212 -18.05 -20.71 -26.39
C PRO A 212 -18.72 -19.38 -25.99
N PRO A 213 -19.16 -19.18 -24.73
CA PRO A 213 -19.73 -17.91 -24.29
C PRO A 213 -18.75 -16.74 -24.42
N VAL A 214 -19.25 -15.61 -24.87
CA VAL A 214 -18.47 -14.37 -24.83
C VAL A 214 -18.61 -13.73 -23.46
N VAL A 215 -17.49 -13.58 -22.77
CA VAL A 215 -17.45 -12.94 -21.46
C VAL A 215 -17.12 -11.46 -21.65
N LEU A 216 -18.01 -10.59 -21.19
CA LEU A 216 -17.81 -9.15 -21.19
C LEU A 216 -17.59 -8.64 -19.77
N ILE A 217 -16.39 -8.15 -19.50
CA ILE A 217 -15.98 -7.54 -18.25
C ILE A 217 -16.19 -6.03 -18.34
N LEU A 218 -17.11 -5.50 -17.54
CA LEU A 218 -17.31 -4.07 -17.34
C LEU A 218 -16.53 -3.66 -16.08
N LYS A 219 -15.36 -3.04 -16.27
CA LYS A 219 -14.43 -2.76 -15.15
C LYS A 219 -15.02 -1.79 -14.12
N ASP A 220 -15.67 -0.72 -14.59
CA ASP A 220 -16.14 0.39 -13.76
C ASP A 220 -17.63 0.66 -13.98
N MET A 221 -18.52 -0.18 -13.43
CA MET A 221 -19.98 -0.03 -13.62
C MET A 221 -20.51 1.33 -13.13
N GLU A 222 -19.93 1.90 -12.09
CA GLU A 222 -20.38 3.15 -11.47
C GLU A 222 -20.18 4.39 -12.36
N SER A 223 -19.21 4.33 -13.27
CA SER A 223 -18.87 5.44 -14.16
C SER A 223 -19.63 5.42 -15.49
N PHE A 224 -20.40 4.37 -15.78
CA PHE A 224 -21.17 4.29 -17.02
C PHE A 224 -22.41 5.19 -16.98
N THR A 225 -22.73 5.78 -18.13
CA THR A 225 -24.00 6.45 -18.35
C THR A 225 -25.14 5.43 -18.25
N THR A 226 -26.12 5.69 -17.37
CA THR A 226 -27.24 4.76 -17.11
C THR A 226 -28.01 4.37 -18.38
N LYS A 227 -28.24 5.32 -19.30
CA LYS A 227 -28.93 5.07 -20.57
C LYS A 227 -28.19 4.04 -21.43
N VAL A 228 -26.88 4.23 -21.62
CA VAL A 228 -26.03 3.33 -22.43
C VAL A 228 -26.04 1.92 -21.84
N LEU A 229 -25.91 1.81 -20.52
CA LEU A 229 -25.91 0.51 -19.87
C LEU A 229 -27.27 -0.21 -20.00
N GLN A 230 -28.38 0.51 -19.79
CA GLN A 230 -29.73 -0.05 -19.91
C GLN A 230 -30.05 -0.47 -21.34
N ASP A 231 -29.78 0.40 -22.31
CA ASP A 231 -30.00 0.11 -23.73
C ASP A 231 -29.16 -1.09 -24.18
N PHE A 232 -27.91 -1.18 -23.73
CA PHE A 232 -27.04 -2.33 -24.03
C PHE A 232 -27.57 -3.64 -23.47
N ILE A 233 -28.07 -3.66 -22.23
CA ILE A 233 -28.62 -4.87 -21.62
C ILE A 233 -29.91 -5.29 -22.35
N ILE A 234 -30.79 -4.36 -22.68
CA ILE A 234 -32.03 -4.65 -23.42
C ILE A 234 -31.71 -5.24 -24.79
N ILE A 235 -30.84 -4.58 -25.57
CA ILE A 235 -30.41 -5.06 -26.88
C ILE A 235 -29.76 -6.45 -26.75
N SER A 236 -28.87 -6.64 -25.77
CA SER A 236 -28.19 -7.93 -25.58
C SER A 236 -29.17 -9.04 -25.20
N SER A 237 -30.17 -8.75 -24.36
CA SER A 237 -31.20 -9.70 -23.92
C SER A 237 -32.05 -10.24 -25.08
N GLU A 238 -32.33 -9.40 -26.08
CA GLU A 238 -33.10 -9.81 -27.28
C GLU A 238 -32.30 -10.73 -28.21
N HIS A 239 -30.97 -10.69 -28.19
CA HIS A 239 -30.09 -11.43 -29.10
C HIS A 239 -29.39 -12.63 -28.44
N LEU A 240 -29.77 -13.03 -27.21
CA LEU A 240 -29.11 -14.11 -26.46
C LEU A 240 -29.19 -15.49 -27.14
N HIS A 241 -30.20 -15.73 -27.98
CA HIS A 241 -30.37 -17.02 -28.66
C HIS A 241 -29.28 -17.27 -29.71
N GLU A 242 -28.77 -16.22 -30.33
CA GLU A 242 -27.68 -16.28 -31.29
C GLU A 242 -26.31 -16.01 -30.65
N PHE A 243 -26.29 -15.27 -29.54
CA PHE A 243 -25.07 -14.80 -28.91
C PHE A 243 -25.05 -15.05 -27.39
N PRO A 244 -24.36 -16.11 -26.92
CA PRO A 244 -24.25 -16.39 -25.49
C PRO A 244 -23.31 -15.38 -24.81
N LEU A 245 -23.91 -14.32 -24.25
CA LEU A 245 -23.21 -13.26 -23.52
C LEU A 245 -23.25 -13.53 -22.01
N ILE A 246 -22.12 -13.36 -21.34
CA ILE A 246 -22.01 -13.33 -19.88
C ILE A 246 -21.40 -11.99 -19.46
N LEU A 247 -22.00 -11.31 -18.49
CA LEU A 247 -21.49 -10.03 -18.00
C LEU A 247 -20.78 -10.21 -16.66
N ILE A 248 -19.61 -9.60 -16.51
CA ILE A 248 -18.93 -9.45 -15.22
C ILE A 248 -18.92 -7.97 -14.88
N PHE A 249 -19.53 -7.62 -13.75
CA PHE A 249 -19.60 -6.26 -13.24
C PHE A 249 -18.50 -6.03 -12.20
N GLY A 250 -17.57 -5.13 -12.49
CA GLY A 250 -16.67 -4.56 -11.49
C GLY A 250 -17.39 -3.48 -10.69
N ILE A 251 -17.60 -3.75 -9.41
CA ILE A 251 -18.26 -2.84 -8.46
C ILE A 251 -17.27 -2.44 -7.39
N ALA A 252 -17.08 -1.14 -7.21
CA ALA A 252 -16.20 -0.61 -6.18
C ALA A 252 -16.91 -0.53 -4.81
N THR A 253 -18.20 -0.16 -4.81
CA THR A 253 -18.95 0.07 -3.57
C THR A 253 -19.74 -1.16 -3.12
N SER A 254 -21.06 -1.08 -3.10
CA SER A 254 -21.99 -2.12 -2.63
C SER A 254 -22.96 -2.48 -3.76
N PRO A 255 -23.54 -3.69 -3.77
CA PRO A 255 -24.43 -4.12 -4.85
C PRO A 255 -25.71 -3.28 -4.97
N ILE A 256 -26.02 -2.41 -3.99
CA ILE A 256 -27.11 -1.43 -4.05
C ILE A 256 -26.94 -0.49 -5.26
N ILE A 257 -25.69 -0.25 -5.71
CA ILE A 257 -25.43 0.58 -6.89
C ILE A 257 -26.06 -0.01 -8.16
N ILE A 258 -26.16 -1.35 -8.27
CA ILE A 258 -26.80 -2.00 -9.41
C ILE A 258 -28.27 -1.59 -9.49
N HIS A 259 -28.98 -1.62 -8.37
CA HIS A 259 -30.38 -1.20 -8.28
C HIS A 259 -30.58 0.31 -8.48
N ARG A 260 -29.54 1.13 -8.27
CA ARG A 260 -29.60 2.57 -8.54
C ARG A 260 -29.36 2.89 -10.02
N LEU A 261 -28.43 2.18 -10.67
CA LEU A 261 -28.07 2.42 -12.07
C LEU A 261 -29.06 1.75 -13.04
N LEU A 262 -29.53 0.55 -12.71
CA LEU A 262 -30.48 -0.22 -13.50
C LEU A 262 -31.89 -0.02 -12.97
N SER A 263 -32.84 0.26 -13.87
CA SER A 263 -34.26 0.20 -13.53
C SER A 263 -34.66 -1.23 -13.17
N HIS A 264 -35.77 -1.39 -12.42
CA HIS A 264 -36.29 -2.71 -12.06
C HIS A 264 -36.59 -3.58 -13.30
N SER A 265 -37.04 -2.96 -14.41
CA SER A 265 -37.30 -3.67 -15.67
C SER A 265 -36.04 -4.31 -16.24
N VAL A 266 -34.89 -3.62 -16.17
CA VAL A 266 -33.61 -4.11 -16.68
C VAL A 266 -32.97 -5.09 -15.70
N SER A 267 -33.13 -4.86 -14.39
CA SER A 267 -32.64 -5.79 -13.37
C SER A 267 -33.29 -7.16 -13.45
N SER A 268 -34.56 -7.25 -13.86
CA SER A 268 -35.25 -8.54 -14.08
C SER A 268 -34.70 -9.33 -15.27
N LEU A 269 -33.92 -8.71 -16.16
CA LEU A 269 -33.26 -9.37 -17.29
C LEU A 269 -31.89 -9.94 -16.91
N LEU A 270 -31.43 -9.75 -15.67
CA LEU A 270 -30.12 -10.21 -15.23
C LEU A 270 -30.28 -11.27 -14.14
N CYS A 271 -29.59 -12.40 -14.31
CA CYS A 271 -29.39 -13.37 -13.25
C CYS A 271 -28.07 -13.01 -12.55
N ILE A 272 -28.15 -12.28 -11.43
CA ILE A 272 -26.98 -11.75 -10.73
C ILE A 272 -26.54 -12.70 -9.62
N GLU A 273 -25.29 -13.17 -9.68
CA GLU A 273 -24.59 -13.79 -8.56
C GLU A 273 -23.52 -12.85 -8.01
N LEU A 274 -23.44 -12.76 -6.67
CA LEU A 274 -22.54 -11.85 -5.98
C LEU A 274 -21.23 -12.56 -5.60
N PHE A 275 -20.12 -11.99 -6.05
CA PHE A 275 -18.78 -12.42 -5.70
C PHE A 275 -18.10 -11.32 -4.90
N GLN A 276 -17.63 -11.67 -3.71
CA GLN A 276 -16.91 -10.72 -2.86
C GLN A 276 -15.42 -10.98 -2.99
N SER A 277 -14.67 -9.94 -3.34
CA SER A 277 -13.21 -9.97 -3.30
C SER A 277 -12.67 -9.80 -1.89
N LEU A 278 -11.40 -10.16 -1.72
CA LEU A 278 -10.67 -9.97 -0.48
C LEU A 278 -10.56 -8.48 -0.12
N SER A 279 -10.50 -8.18 1.18
CA SER A 279 -10.32 -6.80 1.64
C SER A 279 -8.91 -6.30 1.36
N CYS A 280 -8.76 -5.06 0.91
CA CYS A 280 -7.45 -4.43 0.71
C CYS A 280 -6.59 -4.43 1.99
N LYS A 281 -7.23 -4.38 3.17
CA LYS A 281 -6.53 -4.43 4.47
C LYS A 281 -5.88 -5.78 4.70
N GLU A 282 -6.56 -6.87 4.33
CA GLU A 282 -6.03 -8.22 4.45
C GLU A 282 -4.90 -8.44 3.44
N HIS A 283 -5.10 -7.99 2.20
CA HIS A 283 -4.06 -8.03 1.18
C HIS A 283 -2.81 -7.25 1.61
N LEU A 284 -2.95 -6.06 2.18
CA LEU A 284 -1.81 -5.31 2.72
C LEU A 284 -1.10 -6.10 3.82
N THR A 285 -1.85 -6.70 4.76
CA THR A 285 -1.22 -7.48 5.83
C THR A 285 -0.45 -8.70 5.30
N THR A 286 -0.97 -9.38 4.29
CA THR A 286 -0.27 -10.52 3.67
C THR A 286 0.95 -10.05 2.89
N VAL A 287 0.86 -8.92 2.18
CA VAL A 287 1.99 -8.32 1.45
C VAL A 287 3.08 -7.89 2.43
N LEU A 288 2.72 -7.24 3.54
CA LEU A 288 3.67 -6.85 4.59
C LEU A 288 4.35 -8.06 5.24
N ASP A 289 3.59 -9.11 5.57
CA ASP A 289 4.13 -10.34 6.18
C ASP A 289 5.10 -11.07 5.24
N LYS A 290 4.78 -11.10 3.94
CA LYS A 290 5.59 -11.83 2.96
C LYS A 290 6.77 -11.02 2.44
N LEU A 291 6.65 -9.69 2.29
CA LEU A 291 7.72 -8.85 1.76
C LEU A 291 8.62 -8.25 2.85
N LEU A 292 8.06 -7.61 3.88
CA LEU A 292 8.89 -6.89 4.87
C LEU A 292 9.34 -7.80 6.01
N LEU A 293 8.44 -8.67 6.49
CA LEU A 293 8.66 -9.55 7.64
C LEU A 293 9.35 -10.88 7.28
N THR A 294 9.84 -11.02 6.05
CA THR A 294 10.66 -12.17 5.62
C THR A 294 12.15 -11.88 5.76
N THR A 295 12.95 -12.88 6.09
CA THR A 295 14.42 -12.79 6.12
C THR A 295 15.07 -12.87 4.74
N GLN A 296 14.28 -13.23 3.71
CA GLN A 296 14.76 -13.36 2.33
C GLN A 296 15.27 -12.03 1.77
N PHE A 297 14.60 -10.93 2.11
CA PHE A 297 15.02 -9.61 1.70
C PHE A 297 15.91 -8.98 2.77
N PRO A 298 17.16 -8.63 2.43
CA PRO A 298 18.05 -7.98 3.38
C PRO A 298 17.55 -6.57 3.72
N PHE A 299 16.98 -5.84 2.75
CA PHE A 299 16.47 -4.48 2.95
C PHE A 299 15.32 -4.43 3.97
N LYS A 300 15.40 -3.47 4.91
CA LYS A 300 14.37 -3.20 5.92
C LYS A 300 14.04 -1.71 6.01
N ILE A 301 12.85 -1.46 6.56
CA ILE A 301 12.29 -0.12 6.67
C ILE A 301 12.25 0.25 8.15
N SER A 302 12.66 1.49 8.45
CA SER A 302 12.53 2.07 9.78
C SER A 302 11.06 2.36 10.11
N GLU A 303 10.76 2.41 11.40
CA GLU A 303 9.46 2.72 11.97
C GLU A 303 8.76 3.91 11.29
N LYS A 304 9.41 5.08 11.27
CA LYS A 304 8.81 6.33 10.80
C LYS A 304 8.40 6.24 9.32
N VAL A 305 9.20 5.54 8.52
CA VAL A 305 8.90 5.31 7.12
C VAL A 305 7.70 4.38 6.99
N LEU A 306 7.66 3.30 7.77
CA LEU A 306 6.54 2.36 7.77
C LEU A 306 5.24 3.03 8.25
N GLN A 307 5.29 3.88 9.27
CA GLN A 307 4.17 4.70 9.72
C GLN A 307 3.68 5.63 8.60
N VAL A 308 4.58 6.34 7.91
CA VAL A 308 4.19 7.22 6.79
C VAL A 308 3.50 6.42 5.69
N LEU A 309 4.07 5.29 5.26
CA LEU A 309 3.49 4.45 4.21
C LEU A 309 2.13 3.85 4.61
N THR A 310 2.02 3.36 5.85
CA THR A 310 0.76 2.82 6.37
C THR A 310 -0.29 3.91 6.60
N ASN A 311 0.10 5.11 7.00
CA ASN A 311 -0.80 6.25 7.14
C ASN A 311 -1.33 6.70 5.77
N ILE A 312 -0.47 6.74 4.74
CA ILE A 312 -0.90 7.01 3.36
C ILE A 312 -1.94 5.97 2.93
N PHE A 313 -1.70 4.69 3.22
CA PHE A 313 -2.63 3.62 2.85
C PHE A 313 -3.97 3.65 3.62
N LEU A 314 -3.93 3.88 4.93
CA LEU A 314 -5.12 3.78 5.79
C LEU A 314 -5.99 5.04 5.76
N TYR A 315 -5.38 6.23 5.65
CA TYR A 315 -6.09 7.50 5.74
C TYR A 315 -6.37 8.17 4.39
N HIS A 316 -5.55 7.91 3.37
CA HIS A 316 -5.74 8.51 2.05
C HIS A 316 -6.33 7.49 1.06
N ASP A 317 -5.54 6.50 0.65
CA ASP A 317 -5.92 5.59 -0.43
C ASP A 317 -5.67 4.12 -0.05
N PHE A 318 -6.69 3.27 -0.12
CA PHE A 318 -6.54 1.82 0.04
C PHE A 318 -5.89 1.12 -1.17
N SER A 319 -4.95 1.77 -1.87
CA SER A 319 -4.25 1.21 -3.03
C SER A 319 -2.95 0.53 -2.64
N ILE A 320 -2.83 -0.75 -3.00
CA ILE A 320 -1.61 -1.53 -2.75
C ILE A 320 -0.52 -1.12 -3.74
N GLN A 321 -0.87 -0.76 -4.98
CA GLN A 321 0.11 -0.23 -5.94
C GLN A 321 0.82 1.02 -5.44
N ASN A 322 0.11 1.95 -4.79
CA ASN A 322 0.73 3.14 -4.21
C ASN A 322 1.68 2.76 -3.07
N PHE A 323 1.30 1.77 -2.25
CA PHE A 323 2.18 1.23 -1.22
C PHE A 323 3.44 0.60 -1.80
N ILE A 324 3.32 -0.22 -2.86
CA ILE A 324 4.45 -0.85 -3.57
C ILE A 324 5.35 0.21 -4.22
N LYS A 325 4.80 1.26 -4.83
CA LYS A 325 5.59 2.39 -5.36
C LYS A 325 6.30 3.15 -4.24
N GLY A 326 5.67 3.29 -3.07
CA GLY A 326 6.29 3.86 -1.88
C GLY A 326 7.47 3.01 -1.36
N LEU A 327 7.33 1.67 -1.38
CA LEU A 327 8.43 0.75 -1.10
C LEU A 327 9.55 0.87 -2.14
N GLN A 328 9.21 0.97 -3.42
CA GLN A 328 10.17 1.16 -4.51
C GLN A 328 10.97 2.44 -4.32
N LEU A 329 10.30 3.54 -3.99
CA LEU A 329 10.95 4.83 -3.75
C LEU A 329 11.84 4.77 -2.50
N SER A 330 11.39 4.08 -1.44
CA SER A 330 12.21 3.87 -0.23
C SER A 330 13.47 3.06 -0.52
N LEU A 331 13.34 2.01 -1.34
CA LEU A 331 14.45 1.17 -1.78
C LEU A 331 15.44 2.00 -2.62
N LEU A 332 14.93 2.78 -3.58
CA LEU A 332 15.76 3.63 -4.44
C LEU A 332 16.51 4.69 -3.64
N GLU A 333 15.82 5.39 -2.74
CA GLU A 333 16.41 6.45 -1.91
C GLU A 333 17.49 5.90 -0.98
N HIS A 334 17.29 4.69 -0.44
CA HIS A 334 18.30 4.02 0.39
C HIS A 334 19.58 3.72 -0.40
N PHE A 335 19.47 3.06 -1.56
CA PHE A 335 20.63 2.74 -2.39
C PHE A 335 21.30 3.96 -3.02
N TYR A 336 20.54 5.04 -3.22
CA TYR A 336 21.07 6.31 -3.74
C TYR A 336 21.82 7.10 -2.65
N SER A 337 21.24 7.21 -1.45
CA SER A 337 21.78 8.03 -0.36
C SER A 337 23.05 7.43 0.25
N GLN A 338 23.07 6.12 0.49
CA GLN A 338 24.10 5.51 1.33
C GLN A 338 25.06 4.64 0.51
N PRO A 339 26.39 4.89 0.64
CA PRO A 339 27.36 4.09 -0.09
C PRO A 339 27.52 2.67 0.43
N LEU A 340 27.35 2.51 1.73
CA LEU A 340 27.48 1.23 2.42
C LEU A 340 26.34 0.24 2.10
N SER A 341 25.24 0.70 1.51
CA SER A 341 24.12 -0.16 1.12
C SER A 341 24.51 -1.22 0.08
N VAL A 342 25.70 -1.11 -0.53
CA VAL A 342 26.30 -2.19 -1.33
C VAL A 342 26.45 -3.50 -0.55
N LEU A 343 26.56 -3.43 0.78
CA LEU A 343 26.65 -4.58 1.67
C LEU A 343 25.27 -5.22 1.98
N CYS A 344 24.17 -4.56 1.61
CA CYS A 344 22.81 -5.06 1.78
C CYS A 344 22.50 -6.16 0.73
N CYS A 345 23.09 -7.33 0.93
CA CYS A 345 22.96 -8.52 0.08
C CYS A 345 22.82 -9.78 0.94
N ASN A 346 22.62 -10.91 0.28
CA ASN A 346 22.72 -12.21 0.95
C ASN A 346 24.11 -12.37 1.58
N LEU A 347 24.18 -13.02 2.75
CA LEU A 347 25.41 -13.29 3.51
C LEU A 347 26.64 -13.68 2.66
N PRO A 348 26.58 -14.65 1.72
CA PRO A 348 27.74 -15.03 0.93
C PRO A 348 28.22 -13.92 -0.03
N GLU A 349 27.30 -13.14 -0.59
CA GLU A 349 27.63 -12.01 -1.46
C GLU A 349 28.15 -10.82 -0.66
N ALA A 350 27.57 -10.55 0.50
CA ALA A 350 28.03 -9.52 1.42
C ALA A 350 29.50 -9.77 1.82
N LYS A 351 29.86 -11.00 2.19
CA LYS A 351 31.26 -11.38 2.50
C LYS A 351 32.22 -11.15 1.34
N ARG A 352 31.82 -11.49 0.12
CA ARG A 352 32.63 -11.25 -1.09
C ARG A 352 32.86 -9.75 -1.31
N ARG A 353 31.81 -8.93 -1.13
CA ARG A 353 31.88 -7.48 -1.27
C ARG A 353 32.75 -6.84 -0.19
N ILE A 354 32.69 -7.34 1.04
CA ILE A 354 33.53 -6.85 2.15
C ILE A 354 35.02 -7.03 1.84
N ASN A 355 35.40 -8.16 1.26
CA ASN A 355 36.79 -8.41 0.87
C ASN A 355 37.26 -7.38 -0.18
N LEU A 356 36.37 -6.99 -1.10
CA LEU A 356 36.63 -6.05 -2.19
C LEU A 356 36.49 -4.55 -1.82
N LEU A 357 36.13 -4.21 -0.57
CA LEU A 357 35.93 -2.81 -0.17
C LEU A 357 37.20 -1.98 -0.34
N SER A 358 37.02 -0.75 -0.83
CA SER A 358 38.04 0.30 -0.86
C SER A 358 38.21 0.99 0.49
N ASP A 359 39.31 1.74 0.63
CA ASP A 359 39.67 2.43 1.87
C ASP A 359 38.62 3.50 2.24
N ASN A 360 38.06 4.19 1.24
CA ASN A 360 36.98 5.16 1.43
C ASN A 360 35.72 4.51 2.03
N GLN A 361 35.37 3.30 1.60
CA GLN A 361 34.23 2.58 2.15
C GLN A 361 34.51 2.11 3.58
N CYS A 362 35.75 1.73 3.88
CA CYS A 362 36.19 1.42 5.24
C CYS A 362 36.08 2.65 6.15
N GLU A 363 36.44 3.85 5.66
CA GLU A 363 36.19 5.10 6.39
C GLU A 363 34.70 5.38 6.60
N ASN A 364 33.86 5.14 5.58
CA ASN A 364 32.42 5.31 5.69
C ASN A 364 31.82 4.39 6.78
N ILE A 365 32.29 3.15 6.87
CA ILE A 365 31.91 2.22 7.95
C ILE A 365 32.29 2.79 9.31
N ARG A 366 33.52 3.31 9.46
CA ARG A 366 33.98 3.94 10.71
C ARG A 366 33.18 5.20 11.09
N ARG A 367 32.67 5.94 10.10
CA ARG A 367 31.87 7.15 10.33
C ARG A 367 30.48 6.85 10.87
N LEU A 368 30.00 5.62 10.75
CA LEU A 368 28.63 5.25 11.09
C LEU A 368 28.35 5.36 12.60
N PRO A 369 27.20 5.94 13.02
CA PRO A 369 26.88 6.10 14.45
C PRO A 369 26.82 4.78 15.22
N SER A 370 26.20 3.74 14.67
CA SER A 370 26.13 2.42 15.31
C SER A 370 27.50 1.79 15.51
N PHE A 371 28.40 1.93 14.52
CA PHE A 371 29.76 1.43 14.61
C PHE A 371 30.58 2.20 15.66
N ARG A 372 30.37 3.51 15.81
CA ARG A 372 31.02 4.29 16.88
C ARG A 372 30.61 3.80 18.27
N ARG A 373 29.31 3.56 18.48
CA ARG A 373 28.81 2.97 19.73
C ARG A 373 29.39 1.59 20.01
N TYR A 374 29.57 0.78 18.96
CA TYR A 374 30.22 -0.53 19.09
C TYR A 374 31.67 -0.40 19.54
N VAL A 375 32.43 0.51 18.93
CA VAL A 375 33.83 0.75 19.27
C VAL A 375 33.99 1.30 20.69
N GLU A 376 33.06 2.13 21.17
CA GLU A 376 33.05 2.65 22.55
C GLU A 376 32.88 1.55 23.61
N ASN A 377 32.12 0.50 23.29
CA ASN A 377 31.89 -0.64 24.19
C ASN A 377 33.02 -1.68 24.18
N GLN A 378 34.00 -1.53 23.28
CA GLN A 378 35.05 -2.52 23.06
C GLN A 378 36.34 -2.18 23.85
N ALA A 379 37.13 -3.20 24.18
CA ALA A 379 38.43 -3.03 24.81
C ALA A 379 39.41 -2.15 24.00
N SER A 380 40.25 -1.39 24.70
CA SER A 380 41.19 -0.40 24.12
C SER A 380 42.13 -0.96 23.06
N GLU A 381 42.63 -2.19 23.23
CA GLU A 381 43.51 -2.84 22.23
C GLU A 381 42.77 -3.12 20.90
N LYS A 382 41.51 -3.57 20.99
CA LYS A 382 40.66 -3.82 19.83
C LYS A 382 40.19 -2.52 19.17
N GLN A 383 39.99 -1.46 19.96
CA GLN A 383 39.66 -0.13 19.44
C GLN A 383 40.77 0.40 18.52
N VAL A 384 42.05 0.31 18.93
CA VAL A 384 43.18 0.72 18.09
C VAL A 384 43.26 -0.15 16.82
N ALA A 385 43.03 -1.45 16.94
CA ALA A 385 43.04 -2.37 15.80
C ALA A 385 41.92 -2.06 14.77
N LEU A 386 40.70 -1.77 15.21
CA LEU A 386 39.56 -1.44 14.32
C LEU A 386 39.74 -0.11 13.57
N LEU A 387 40.37 0.86 14.23
CA LEU A 387 40.59 2.18 13.65
C LEU A 387 41.81 2.22 12.71
N THR A 388 42.83 1.39 12.96
CA THR A 388 44.10 1.43 12.22
C THR A 388 44.17 0.36 11.13
N ASN A 389 43.73 -0.87 11.42
CA ASN A 389 43.89 -2.01 10.51
C ASN A 389 42.60 -2.31 9.73
N GLU A 390 42.67 -2.20 8.40
CA GLU A 390 41.55 -2.48 7.50
C GLU A 390 41.19 -3.96 7.41
N LYS A 391 42.19 -4.86 7.45
CA LYS A 391 41.95 -6.31 7.40
C LYS A 391 41.13 -6.78 8.60
N TYR A 392 41.47 -6.26 9.78
CA TYR A 392 40.75 -6.55 11.02
C TYR A 392 39.34 -5.97 10.99
N LEU A 393 39.16 -4.75 10.46
CA LEU A 393 37.84 -4.16 10.23
C LEU A 393 36.99 -5.02 9.29
N LYS A 394 37.56 -5.54 8.19
CA LYS A 394 36.84 -6.40 7.24
C LYS A 394 36.39 -7.70 7.91
N GLU A 395 37.23 -8.34 8.70
CA GLU A 395 36.87 -9.54 9.48
C GLU A 395 35.74 -9.25 10.48
N GLU A 396 35.83 -8.14 11.21
CA GLU A 396 34.81 -7.75 12.18
C GLU A 396 33.48 -7.37 11.50
N THR A 397 33.51 -6.66 10.37
CA THR A 397 32.27 -6.33 9.64
C THR A 397 31.54 -7.59 9.14
N GLN A 398 32.26 -8.68 8.82
CA GLN A 398 31.65 -9.96 8.48
C GLN A 398 30.94 -10.59 9.68
N SER A 399 31.58 -10.60 10.86
CA SER A 399 30.97 -11.15 12.08
C SER A 399 29.75 -10.34 12.52
N LEU A 400 29.82 -9.02 12.43
CA LEU A 400 28.72 -8.12 12.75
C LEU A 400 27.52 -8.31 11.81
N LEU A 401 27.75 -8.49 10.50
CA LEU A 401 26.67 -8.78 9.56
C LEU A 401 26.04 -10.16 9.79
N GLU A 402 26.84 -11.18 10.11
CA GLU A 402 26.30 -12.49 10.52
C GLU A 402 25.39 -12.36 11.74
N ASN A 403 25.85 -11.64 12.77
CA ASN A 403 25.06 -11.38 13.97
C ASN A 403 23.76 -10.63 13.66
N LEU A 404 23.81 -9.66 12.74
CA LEU A 404 22.63 -8.91 12.31
C LEU A 404 21.62 -9.78 11.55
N HIS A 405 22.07 -10.67 10.67
CA HIS A 405 21.18 -11.62 10.00
C HIS A 405 20.55 -12.62 10.97
N VAL A 406 21.34 -13.16 11.92
CA VAL A 406 20.83 -14.03 12.99
C VAL A 406 19.85 -13.28 13.89
N TYR A 407 20.12 -12.02 14.17
CA TYR A 407 19.20 -11.15 14.89
C TYR A 407 17.87 -11.02 14.15
N HIS A 408 17.87 -10.77 12.84
CA HIS A 408 16.64 -10.68 12.06
C HIS A 408 15.84 -11.98 12.01
N THR A 409 16.50 -13.13 11.85
CA THR A 409 15.82 -14.43 11.84
C THR A 409 15.15 -14.70 13.19
N ASN A 410 15.84 -14.41 14.28
CA ASN A 410 15.30 -14.56 15.63
C ASN A 410 14.16 -13.56 15.90
N TYR A 411 14.35 -12.29 15.52
CA TYR A 411 13.38 -11.23 15.72
C TYR A 411 12.04 -11.54 15.04
N PHE A 412 12.04 -11.93 13.76
CA PHE A 412 10.79 -12.25 13.05
C PHE A 412 10.11 -13.51 13.59
N LEU A 413 10.86 -14.51 14.05
CA LEU A 413 10.26 -15.71 14.62
C LEU A 413 9.56 -15.42 15.95
N VAL A 414 10.22 -14.67 16.84
CA VAL A 414 9.64 -14.26 18.12
C VAL A 414 8.48 -13.29 17.92
N LEU A 415 8.57 -12.39 16.94
CA LEU A 415 7.47 -11.49 16.59
C LEU A 415 6.21 -12.24 16.13
N ARG A 416 6.36 -13.27 15.29
CA ARG A 416 5.21 -14.12 14.87
C ARG A 416 4.62 -14.88 16.05
N CYS A 417 5.47 -15.35 16.95
CA CYS A 417 5.04 -15.99 18.20
C CYS A 417 4.22 -15.02 19.06
N LEU A 418 4.74 -13.80 19.26
CA LEU A 418 4.06 -12.75 20.02
C LEU A 418 2.75 -12.29 19.36
N HIS A 419 2.69 -12.24 18.03
CA HIS A 419 1.45 -11.92 17.30
C HIS A 419 0.37 -12.95 17.58
N LYS A 420 0.69 -14.25 17.62
CA LYS A 420 -0.30 -15.28 17.96
C LYS A 420 -0.84 -15.10 19.36
N PHE A 421 0.00 -14.83 20.35
CA PHE A 421 -0.46 -14.52 21.70
C PHE A 421 -1.36 -13.29 21.71
N THR A 422 -0.92 -12.19 21.11
CA THR A 422 -1.67 -10.92 21.09
C THR A 422 -3.00 -11.06 20.34
N SER A 423 -3.05 -11.84 19.25
CA SER A 423 -4.27 -12.06 18.48
C SER A 423 -5.34 -12.84 19.23
N SER A 424 -4.93 -13.67 20.21
CA SER A 424 -5.84 -14.42 21.07
C SER A 424 -6.31 -13.62 22.28
N LEU A 425 -5.73 -12.44 22.54
CA LEU A 425 -6.11 -11.62 23.68
C LEU A 425 -7.34 -10.76 23.38
N PRO A 426 -8.33 -10.72 24.29
CA PRO A 426 -9.41 -9.74 24.20
C PRO A 426 -8.84 -8.33 24.49
N LYS A 427 -9.34 -7.30 23.76
CA LYS A 427 -8.94 -5.88 23.83
C LYS A 427 -7.72 -5.44 23.00
N TYR A 428 -6.94 -6.36 22.41
CA TYR A 428 -5.83 -6.04 21.49
C TYR A 428 -4.92 -4.86 21.89
N PRO A 429 -4.29 -4.88 23.09
CA PRO A 429 -3.48 -3.76 23.56
C PRO A 429 -2.25 -3.47 22.68
N LEU A 430 -1.61 -4.49 22.09
CA LEU A 430 -0.47 -4.33 21.17
C LEU A 430 -0.88 -4.36 19.68
N GLY A 431 -2.18 -4.20 19.38
CA GLY A 431 -2.71 -4.24 18.02
C GLY A 431 -3.24 -5.61 17.58
N ARG A 432 -4.08 -5.59 16.55
CA ARG A 432 -4.76 -6.78 16.00
C ARG A 432 -3.92 -7.43 14.90
N GLN A 433 -3.21 -6.61 14.13
CA GLN A 433 -2.45 -7.06 12.96
C GLN A 433 -0.95 -7.11 13.26
N ILE A 434 -0.23 -8.03 12.58
CA ILE A 434 1.21 -8.20 12.76
C ILE A 434 2.00 -6.92 12.48
N ARG A 435 1.52 -6.07 11.57
CA ARG A 435 2.13 -4.77 11.25
C ARG A 435 2.09 -3.78 12.41
N GLU A 436 1.01 -3.78 13.21
CA GLU A 436 0.85 -2.84 14.33
C GLU A 436 1.81 -3.22 15.44
N LEU A 437 1.89 -4.52 15.74
CA LEU A 437 2.89 -5.07 16.64
C LEU A 437 4.31 -4.73 16.16
N TYR A 438 4.61 -4.96 14.87
CA TYR A 438 5.93 -4.64 14.32
C TYR A 438 6.29 -3.15 14.44
N CYS A 439 5.34 -2.24 14.19
CA CYS A 439 5.56 -0.81 14.41
C CYS A 439 5.87 -0.52 15.87
N ILE A 440 5.02 -0.98 16.80
CA ILE A 440 5.18 -0.75 18.25
C ILE A 440 6.53 -1.28 18.75
N CYS A 441 6.91 -2.48 18.35
CA CYS A 441 8.20 -3.08 18.71
C CYS A 441 9.41 -2.30 18.20
N LEU A 442 9.25 -1.54 17.10
CA LEU A 442 10.32 -0.73 16.53
C LEU A 442 10.42 0.66 17.21
N GLU A 443 9.31 1.26 17.65
CA GLU A 443 9.33 2.61 18.26
C GLU A 443 9.94 2.60 19.65
N LYS A 444 9.54 1.61 20.45
CA LYS A 444 9.90 1.51 21.86
C LYS A 444 10.11 0.06 22.25
N ASN A 445 10.94 -0.10 23.27
CA ASN A 445 10.98 -1.34 24.01
C ASN A 445 9.58 -1.66 24.55
N ILE A 446 9.11 -2.86 24.23
CA ILE A 446 7.75 -3.28 24.55
C ILE A 446 7.55 -3.34 26.08
N TRP A 447 8.57 -3.74 26.85
CA TRP A 447 8.47 -3.88 28.30
C TRP A 447 8.37 -2.55 29.05
N ASP A 448 8.76 -1.43 28.44
CA ASP A 448 8.63 -0.10 29.04
C ASP A 448 7.21 0.47 28.85
N SER A 449 6.39 -0.17 28.00
CA SER A 449 5.04 0.26 27.66
C SER A 449 3.99 -0.33 28.62
N GLU A 450 3.02 0.51 29.01
CA GLU A 450 1.91 0.11 29.88
C GLU A 450 0.97 -0.89 29.18
N GLU A 451 0.91 -0.83 27.85
CA GLU A 451 0.14 -1.73 26.99
C GLU A 451 0.64 -3.17 27.11
N TYR A 452 1.95 -3.38 27.24
CA TYR A 452 2.51 -4.71 27.46
C TYR A 452 2.23 -5.25 28.85
N ALA A 453 2.31 -4.40 29.89
CA ALA A 453 1.95 -4.81 31.24
C ALA A 453 0.47 -5.25 31.32
N SER A 454 -0.41 -4.52 30.62
CA SER A 454 -1.82 -4.90 30.45
C SER A 454 -1.98 -6.23 29.70
N ALA A 455 -1.21 -6.45 28.63
CA ALA A 455 -1.21 -7.71 27.89
C ALA A 455 -0.75 -8.89 28.76
N LEU A 456 0.31 -8.73 29.55
CA LEU A 456 0.78 -9.74 30.50
C LEU A 456 -0.28 -10.07 31.56
N GLN A 457 -1.00 -9.07 32.07
CA GLN A 457 -2.12 -9.30 33.01
C GLN A 457 -3.25 -10.10 32.35
N LEU A 458 -3.59 -9.82 31.09
CA LEU A 458 -4.59 -10.59 30.35
C LEU A 458 -4.11 -12.03 30.06
N LEU A 459 -2.83 -12.19 29.69
CA LEU A 459 -2.17 -13.50 29.55
C LEU A 459 -2.15 -14.29 30.86
N ARG A 460 -2.18 -13.63 32.02
CA ARG A 460 -2.36 -14.22 33.35
C ARG A 460 -3.81 -14.59 33.68
N MET A 461 -4.79 -14.25 32.84
CA MET A 461 -6.21 -14.54 33.07
C MET A 461 -6.90 -15.49 32.04
N LEU A 462 -6.38 -15.67 30.81
CA LEU A 462 -6.75 -16.73 29.83
C LEU A 462 -7.03 -18.15 30.39
N ALA A 463 -7.83 -18.94 29.67
CA ALA A 463 -8.13 -20.34 30.01
C ALA A 463 -7.04 -21.34 29.57
N LYS A 464 -7.09 -22.58 30.07
CA LYS A 464 -6.15 -23.66 29.71
C LYS A 464 -6.21 -23.99 28.21
N ASP A 465 -7.41 -24.15 27.67
CA ASP A 465 -7.60 -24.62 26.29
C ASP A 465 -7.11 -23.58 25.27
N GLU A 466 -7.32 -22.30 25.56
CA GLU A 466 -6.80 -21.17 24.77
C GLU A 466 -5.27 -21.10 24.85
N LEU A 467 -4.66 -21.33 26.02
CA LEU A 467 -3.20 -21.40 26.16
C LEU A 467 -2.62 -22.60 25.41
N MET A 468 -3.30 -23.75 25.42
CA MET A 468 -2.87 -24.93 24.68
C MET A 468 -2.91 -24.71 23.16
N THR A 469 -4.01 -24.16 22.65
CA THR A 469 -4.15 -23.87 21.22
C THR A 469 -3.15 -22.79 20.76
N THR A 470 -2.89 -21.76 21.58
CA THR A 470 -1.88 -20.73 21.26
C THR A 470 -0.46 -21.29 21.28
N LEU A 471 -0.10 -22.14 22.26
CA LEU A 471 1.21 -22.79 22.31
C LEU A 471 1.41 -23.77 21.15
N GLN A 472 0.38 -24.54 20.78
CA GLN A 472 0.39 -25.40 19.59
C GLN A 472 0.60 -24.59 18.31
N ASN A 473 -0.09 -23.46 18.17
CA ASN A 473 0.09 -22.55 17.04
C ASN A 473 1.49 -21.91 17.03
N CYS A 474 2.09 -21.63 18.18
CA CYS A 474 3.48 -21.17 18.24
C CYS A 474 4.43 -22.28 17.78
N PHE A 475 4.21 -23.51 18.24
CA PHE A 475 5.04 -24.65 17.87
C PHE A 475 4.98 -24.98 16.37
N THR A 476 3.83 -24.85 15.71
CA THR A 476 3.74 -25.00 14.24
C THR A 476 4.52 -23.91 13.51
N ILE A 477 4.58 -22.68 14.06
CA ILE A 477 5.41 -21.60 13.52
C ILE A 477 6.90 -21.95 13.66
N PHE A 478 7.36 -22.42 14.83
CA PHE A 478 8.74 -22.86 15.02
C PHE A 478 9.11 -24.07 14.15
N LYS A 479 8.17 -24.98 13.86
CA LYS A 479 8.38 -26.11 12.96
C LYS A 479 8.43 -25.72 11.48
N SER A 480 7.69 -24.70 11.08
CA SER A 480 7.68 -24.22 9.70
C SER A 480 8.91 -23.38 9.36
N SER A 481 9.64 -22.87 10.35
CA SER A 481 10.94 -22.21 10.14
C SER A 481 12.09 -23.25 10.08
N PRO A 482 12.88 -23.29 8.98
CA PRO A 482 13.89 -24.34 8.76
C PRO A 482 15.24 -24.11 9.47
N GLU A 483 15.44 -23.01 10.20
CA GLU A 483 16.75 -22.65 10.76
C GLU A 483 16.92 -23.08 12.23
N LYS A 484 18.00 -23.83 12.47
CA LYS A 484 18.26 -24.63 13.68
C LYS A 484 18.63 -23.83 14.95
N HIS A 485 18.64 -22.49 14.90
CA HIS A 485 19.14 -21.66 16.01
C HIS A 485 18.17 -21.58 17.21
N LEU A 486 16.87 -21.82 17.00
CA LEU A 486 15.85 -21.75 18.06
C LEU A 486 15.37 -23.12 18.53
N GLY A 487 16.11 -24.19 18.22
CA GLY A 487 15.78 -25.56 18.63
C GLY A 487 15.62 -25.73 20.15
N ASN A 488 16.36 -24.94 20.96
CA ASN A 488 16.23 -24.98 22.41
C ASN A 488 14.90 -24.37 22.90
N ILE A 489 14.40 -23.35 22.21
CA ILE A 489 13.11 -22.72 22.54
C ILE A 489 11.96 -23.61 22.08
N ALA A 490 12.09 -24.25 20.91
CA ALA A 490 11.13 -25.24 20.44
C ALA A 490 11.02 -26.43 21.41
N LYS A 491 12.15 -26.93 21.95
CA LYS A 491 12.16 -27.99 22.98
C LYS A 491 11.49 -27.54 24.27
N LYS A 492 11.77 -26.33 24.76
CA LYS A 492 11.08 -25.79 25.95
C LYS A 492 9.57 -25.65 25.75
N ILE A 493 9.13 -25.23 24.56
CA ILE A 493 7.69 -25.16 24.23
C ILE A 493 7.07 -26.56 24.16
N GLU A 494 7.80 -27.55 23.63
CA GLU A 494 7.38 -28.96 23.61
C GLU A 494 7.29 -29.53 25.04
N GLU A 495 8.24 -29.20 25.92
CA GLU A 495 8.18 -29.54 27.35
C GLU A 495 6.96 -28.91 28.03
N PHE A 496 6.64 -27.64 27.75
CA PHE A 496 5.43 -27.01 28.30
C PHE A 496 4.15 -27.67 27.78
N LEU A 497 4.07 -27.98 26.48
CA LEU A 497 2.94 -28.70 25.90
C LEU A 497 2.75 -30.08 26.55
N ALA A 498 3.84 -30.83 26.75
CA ALA A 498 3.80 -32.12 27.42
C ALA A 498 3.37 -31.99 28.90
N GLN A 499 3.83 -30.94 29.60
CA GLN A 499 3.41 -30.65 30.97
C GLN A 499 1.90 -30.35 31.04
N PHE A 500 1.34 -29.59 30.10
CA PHE A 500 -0.10 -29.34 30.08
C PHE A 500 -0.93 -30.57 29.72
N GLN A 501 -0.43 -31.47 28.86
CA GLN A 501 -1.07 -32.75 28.56
C GLN A 501 -1.08 -33.66 29.79
N SER A 502 0.06 -33.78 30.49
CA SER A 502 0.14 -34.55 31.75
C SER A 502 -0.78 -34.03 32.87
N LEU A 503 -1.14 -32.73 32.82
CA LEU A 503 -2.13 -32.15 33.72
C LEU A 503 -3.57 -32.49 33.34
N ASP A 504 -3.87 -32.82 32.08
CA ASP A 504 -5.19 -33.34 31.70
C ASP A 504 -5.35 -34.79 32.15
N ASP A 505 -4.28 -35.59 32.09
CA ASP A 505 -4.26 -36.95 32.63
C ASP A 505 -4.44 -36.98 34.16
N ALA A 506 -4.07 -35.90 34.86
CA ALA A 506 -4.22 -35.77 36.31
C ALA A 506 -5.62 -35.26 36.77
N LYS A 507 -6.54 -34.94 35.85
CA LYS A 507 -7.88 -34.44 36.19
C LYS A 507 -8.88 -35.52 36.64
N GLU A 508 -8.49 -36.80 36.69
CA GLU A 508 -9.39 -37.86 37.17
C GLU A 508 -9.35 -38.12 38.69
N GLU A 509 -8.53 -37.43 39.51
CA GLU A 509 -8.41 -37.74 40.95
C GLU A 509 -8.67 -36.61 41.98
N GLU A 510 -9.21 -35.44 41.62
CA GLU A 510 -9.49 -34.36 42.61
C GLU A 510 -10.96 -33.88 42.71
N ASP A 511 -11.96 -34.73 42.46
CA ASP A 511 -13.38 -34.46 42.77
C ASP A 511 -13.97 -35.38 43.85
N ALA A 512 -13.17 -35.73 44.86
CA ALA A 512 -13.63 -36.50 46.02
C ALA A 512 -13.07 -35.97 47.36
N SER A 513 -13.34 -34.70 47.70
CA SER A 513 -13.32 -34.28 49.11
C SER A 513 -14.23 -33.08 49.42
N GLY A 514 -15.48 -33.40 49.76
CA GLY A 514 -16.11 -32.90 50.98
C GLY A 514 -16.43 -31.40 51.08
N SER A 515 -17.56 -31.01 50.50
CA SER A 515 -18.36 -29.87 50.94
C SER A 515 -18.87 -30.06 52.37
N GLN A 516 -18.10 -29.64 53.39
CA GLN A 516 -18.66 -29.44 54.73
C GLN A 516 -19.37 -28.07 54.80
N GLN A 517 -20.68 -28.07 54.55
CA GLN A 517 -21.56 -26.99 54.96
C GLN A 517 -21.61 -26.94 56.50
N LYS A 518 -20.82 -26.06 57.12
CA LYS A 518 -21.08 -25.64 58.51
C LYS A 518 -22.11 -24.51 58.48
N GLY A 519 -23.28 -24.77 59.06
CA GLY A 519 -24.40 -23.83 59.13
C GLY A 519 -24.00 -22.50 59.75
N LEU A 520 -24.38 -21.40 59.08
CA LEU A 520 -24.26 -20.06 59.64
C LEU A 520 -25.30 -19.85 60.75
N GLN A 521 -24.82 -19.53 61.96
CA GLN A 521 -25.64 -18.88 62.97
C GLN A 521 -25.85 -17.40 62.61
N LYS A 522 -27.04 -16.88 62.92
CA LYS A 522 -27.47 -15.50 62.65
C LYS A 522 -26.74 -14.51 63.56
N THR A 523 -25.96 -13.60 62.99
CA THR A 523 -25.53 -12.34 63.64
C THR A 523 -25.34 -11.23 62.60
N ASP A 524 -25.38 -9.98 63.07
CA ASP A 524 -25.58 -8.71 62.36
C ASP A 524 -24.89 -8.54 60.99
N LEU A 525 -25.62 -7.88 60.09
CA LEU A 525 -25.26 -7.59 58.68
C LEU A 525 -23.85 -7.00 58.53
N TYR A 526 -23.40 -6.21 59.51
CA TYR A 526 -22.08 -5.58 59.52
C TYR A 526 -20.93 -6.58 59.80
N HIS A 527 -21.15 -7.54 60.70
CA HIS A 527 -20.20 -8.64 60.95
C HIS A 527 -20.14 -9.60 59.77
N LEU A 528 -21.26 -9.82 59.09
CA LEU A 528 -21.32 -10.63 57.88
C LEU A 528 -20.55 -9.96 56.73
N GLN A 529 -20.70 -8.64 56.54
CA GLN A 529 -19.96 -7.88 55.54
C GLN A 529 -18.45 -7.83 55.84
N LYS A 530 -18.07 -7.62 57.11
CA LYS A 530 -16.66 -7.63 57.54
C LYS A 530 -16.04 -9.02 57.39
N SER A 531 -16.74 -10.08 57.79
CA SER A 531 -16.26 -11.47 57.61
C SER A 531 -16.20 -11.88 56.14
N LEU A 532 -17.09 -11.40 55.27
CA LEU A 532 -17.02 -11.64 53.84
C LEU A 532 -15.85 -10.90 53.17
N LEU A 533 -15.53 -9.70 53.64
CA LEU A 533 -14.35 -8.95 53.21
C LEU A 533 -13.05 -9.60 53.70
N GLU A 534 -12.99 -10.00 54.97
CA GLU A 534 -11.86 -10.74 55.54
C GLU A 534 -11.70 -12.12 54.88
N MET A 535 -12.80 -12.82 54.57
CA MET A 535 -12.75 -14.07 53.79
C MET A 535 -12.35 -13.84 52.33
N LYS A 536 -12.63 -12.66 51.75
CA LYS A 536 -12.18 -12.29 50.40
C LYS A 536 -10.68 -11.96 50.39
N GLU A 537 -10.16 -11.34 51.45
CA GLU A 537 -8.74 -11.07 51.65
C GLU A 537 -7.95 -12.34 51.97
N LEU A 538 -8.47 -13.22 52.83
CA LEU A 538 -7.89 -14.53 53.11
C LEU A 538 -7.92 -15.45 51.87
N ARG A 539 -8.97 -15.42 51.05
CA ARG A 539 -9.00 -16.12 49.75
C ARG A 539 -7.97 -15.58 48.73
N ARG A 540 -7.51 -14.33 48.88
CA ARG A 540 -6.45 -13.76 48.02
C ARG A 540 -5.06 -14.17 48.48
N THR A 541 -4.84 -14.35 49.78
CA THR A 541 -3.53 -14.71 50.36
C THR A 541 -3.35 -16.22 50.55
N SER A 542 -4.42 -17.02 50.65
CA SER A 542 -4.37 -18.46 50.99
C SER A 542 -4.76 -19.42 49.85
N LYS A 543 -4.98 -18.94 48.62
CA LYS A 543 -5.03 -19.85 47.46
C LYS A 543 -3.63 -20.39 47.25
N LYS A 544 -3.39 -21.65 47.63
CA LYS A 544 -2.29 -22.41 47.01
C LYS A 544 -2.53 -22.29 45.51
N GLN A 545 -1.62 -21.61 44.80
CA GLN A 545 -1.69 -21.53 43.34
C GLN A 545 -1.88 -22.95 42.83
N THR A 546 -2.92 -23.16 42.02
CA THR A 546 -3.13 -24.47 41.40
C THR A 546 -1.89 -24.82 40.60
N LYS A 547 -1.55 -26.13 40.47
CA LYS A 547 -0.39 -26.56 39.65
C LYS A 547 -0.44 -25.92 38.24
N PHE A 548 -1.65 -25.72 37.73
CA PHE A 548 -1.92 -24.99 36.49
C PHE A 548 -1.56 -23.49 36.54
N GLU A 549 -1.95 -22.74 37.59
CA GLU A 549 -1.57 -21.33 37.76
C GLU A 549 -0.04 -21.15 37.84
N VAL A 550 0.67 -22.06 38.53
CA VAL A 550 2.14 -22.03 38.60
C VAL A 550 2.76 -22.28 37.23
N LEU A 551 2.25 -23.27 36.48
CA LEU A 551 2.75 -23.57 35.13
C LEU A 551 2.46 -22.44 34.14
N ARG A 552 1.30 -21.81 34.28
CA ARG A 552 0.96 -20.62 33.52
C ARG A 552 1.91 -19.46 33.82
N GLU A 553 2.22 -19.19 35.08
CA GLU A 553 3.20 -18.16 35.44
C GLU A 553 4.57 -18.46 34.84
N LYS A 554 4.99 -19.73 34.84
CA LYS A 554 6.23 -20.15 34.16
C LYS A 554 6.20 -19.89 32.66
N VAL A 555 5.09 -20.17 31.98
CA VAL A 555 4.94 -19.90 30.54
C VAL A 555 4.94 -18.39 30.27
N VAL A 556 4.21 -17.61 31.04
CA VAL A 556 4.16 -16.14 30.88
C VAL A 556 5.54 -15.53 31.13
N ASN A 557 6.26 -15.96 32.17
CA ASN A 557 7.62 -15.50 32.45
C ASN A 557 8.60 -15.96 31.37
N PHE A 558 8.41 -17.15 30.80
CA PHE A 558 9.20 -17.60 29.66
C PHE A 558 8.97 -16.73 28.42
N ILE A 559 7.73 -16.33 28.14
CA ILE A 559 7.41 -15.40 27.04
C ILE A 559 8.01 -14.02 27.32
N ASP A 560 7.90 -13.50 28.54
CA ASP A 560 8.54 -12.22 28.92
C ASP A 560 10.06 -12.27 28.73
N TYR A 561 10.68 -13.38 29.13
CA TYR A 561 12.10 -13.63 28.88
C TYR A 561 12.44 -13.65 27.38
N LEU A 562 11.65 -14.36 26.55
CA LEU A 562 11.84 -14.39 25.10
C LEU A 562 11.72 -13.00 24.46
N VAL A 563 10.72 -12.23 24.87
CA VAL A 563 10.49 -10.87 24.36
C VAL A 563 11.68 -9.97 24.70
N ARG A 564 12.18 -10.02 25.94
CA ARG A 564 13.33 -9.21 26.37
C ARG A 564 14.64 -9.59 25.68
N GLU A 565 14.87 -10.87 25.43
CA GLU A 565 16.11 -11.35 24.82
C GLU A 565 16.15 -11.05 23.31
N TYR A 566 15.03 -11.22 22.60
CA TYR A 566 15.04 -11.21 21.12
C TYR A 566 14.31 -10.04 20.47
N LEU A 567 13.40 -9.33 21.15
CA LEU A 567 12.66 -8.18 20.60
C LEU A 567 13.24 -6.84 21.06
N LEU A 568 14.54 -6.66 20.82
CA LEU A 568 15.17 -5.35 20.97
C LEU A 568 14.86 -4.48 19.73
N PRO A 569 14.96 -3.15 19.82
CA PRO A 569 14.94 -2.30 18.64
C PRO A 569 16.20 -2.51 17.80
N PRO A 570 16.10 -2.44 16.45
CA PRO A 570 17.26 -2.62 15.57
C PRO A 570 18.34 -1.56 15.76
N GLU A 571 18.01 -0.39 16.34
CA GLU A 571 18.97 0.68 16.65
C GLU A 571 20.03 0.30 17.69
N THR A 572 19.79 -0.78 18.43
CA THR A 572 20.74 -1.32 19.41
C THR A 572 21.84 -2.17 18.77
N GLN A 573 21.60 -2.69 17.56
CA GLN A 573 22.54 -3.55 16.85
C GLN A 573 23.56 -2.72 16.07
N PRO A 574 24.84 -3.15 15.98
CA PRO A 574 25.82 -2.48 15.13
C PRO A 574 25.49 -2.66 13.65
N LEU A 575 25.86 -1.68 12.81
CA LEU A 575 25.69 -1.69 11.35
C LEU A 575 24.24 -1.76 10.84
N HIS A 576 23.25 -1.46 11.69
CA HIS A 576 21.85 -1.51 11.30
C HIS A 576 21.49 -0.55 10.15
N GLU A 577 22.16 0.60 10.02
CA GLU A 577 21.90 1.59 8.98
C GLU A 577 22.22 1.08 7.56
N VAL A 578 23.05 0.05 7.43
CA VAL A 578 23.33 -0.58 6.13
C VAL A 578 22.08 -1.23 5.55
N VAL A 579 21.20 -1.71 6.42
CA VAL A 579 20.01 -2.49 6.08
C VAL A 579 18.73 -1.66 6.21
N TYR A 580 18.67 -0.77 7.20
CA TYR A 580 17.48 0.02 7.52
C TYR A 580 17.48 1.39 6.86
N PHE A 581 16.37 1.70 6.18
CA PHE A 581 16.11 3.04 5.66
C PHE A 581 15.36 3.93 6.67
N SER A 582 15.95 5.07 7.05
CA SER A 582 15.44 5.98 8.10
C SER A 582 14.88 7.32 7.59
N ALA A 583 15.11 7.71 6.32
CA ALA A 583 14.77 9.05 5.82
C ALA A 583 13.26 9.25 5.52
N ALA A 584 12.44 9.30 6.57
CA ALA A 584 10.99 9.41 6.49
C ALA A 584 10.49 10.78 5.99
N HIS A 585 11.20 11.88 6.32
CA HIS A 585 10.80 13.22 5.91
C HIS A 585 10.86 13.39 4.40
N ALA A 586 12.01 13.05 3.80
CA ALA A 586 12.18 13.09 2.35
C ALA A 586 11.12 12.23 1.66
N LEU A 587 10.88 11.01 2.12
CA LEU A 587 9.86 10.15 1.52
C LEU A 587 8.45 10.76 1.63
N ARG A 588 8.11 11.34 2.79
CA ARG A 588 6.82 11.99 3.02
C ARG A 588 6.61 13.16 2.06
N GLU A 589 7.62 13.98 1.83
CA GLU A 589 7.54 15.11 0.90
C GLU A 589 7.35 14.66 -0.56
N HIS A 590 8.03 13.60 -0.98
CA HIS A 590 7.91 13.07 -2.35
C HIS A 590 6.58 12.35 -2.60
N LEU A 591 6.10 11.56 -1.64
CA LEU A 591 4.85 10.79 -1.79
C LEU A 591 3.60 11.62 -1.48
N ASN A 592 3.61 12.32 -0.34
CA ASN A 592 2.50 13.15 0.12
C ASN A 592 2.90 14.62 0.02
N ALA A 593 3.01 15.09 -1.23
CA ALA A 593 3.33 16.47 -1.51
C ALA A 593 2.19 17.38 -1.02
N ALA A 594 2.53 18.32 -0.15
CA ALA A 594 1.60 19.34 0.35
C ALA A 594 1.93 20.71 -0.24
N PRO A 595 1.65 20.96 -1.54
CA PRO A 595 2.04 22.19 -2.22
C PRO A 595 1.42 23.43 -1.57
N ARG A 596 0.21 23.31 -1.01
CA ARG A 596 -0.44 24.40 -0.28
C ARG A 596 0.33 24.81 0.97
N ILE A 597 0.86 23.84 1.74
CA ILE A 597 1.65 24.12 2.95
C ILE A 597 2.97 24.79 2.56
N ALA A 598 3.62 24.30 1.50
CA ALA A 598 4.85 24.90 0.98
C ALA A 598 4.62 26.35 0.51
N LEU A 599 3.56 26.61 -0.27
CA LEU A 599 3.19 27.97 -0.71
C LEU A 599 2.86 28.87 0.48
N HIS A 600 2.06 28.39 1.43
CA HIS A 600 1.71 29.16 2.63
C HIS A 600 2.94 29.51 3.47
N THR A 601 3.85 28.54 3.68
CA THR A 601 5.09 28.76 4.43
C THR A 601 6.02 29.72 3.70
N ALA A 602 6.16 29.59 2.39
CA ALA A 602 6.97 30.48 1.55
C ALA A 602 6.44 31.92 1.53
N LEU A 603 5.12 32.09 1.45
CA LEU A 603 4.47 33.41 1.39
C LEU A 603 4.40 34.09 2.76
N ASN A 604 4.30 33.34 3.87
CA ASN A 604 4.31 33.93 5.21
C ASN A 604 5.73 34.22 5.71
N ASN A 605 6.64 33.26 5.53
CA ASN A 605 7.99 33.26 6.08
C ASN A 605 9.02 32.92 4.99
N PRO A 606 9.37 33.89 4.13
CA PRO A 606 10.37 33.70 3.06
C PRO A 606 11.78 33.41 3.59
N TYR A 607 12.02 33.66 4.87
CA TYR A 607 13.28 33.38 5.56
C TYR A 607 13.74 31.92 5.41
N TYR A 608 12.83 30.95 5.48
CA TYR A 608 13.19 29.52 5.41
C TYR A 608 13.92 29.15 4.11
N TYR A 609 13.61 29.84 3.00
CA TYR A 609 14.19 29.56 1.69
C TYR A 609 15.38 30.48 1.37
N LEU A 610 15.26 31.78 1.67
CA LEU A 610 16.28 32.78 1.31
C LEU A 610 17.40 32.91 2.36
N LYS A 611 17.19 32.46 3.61
CA LYS A 611 18.13 32.50 4.74
C LYS A 611 18.84 33.86 4.93
N ASN A 612 18.13 34.96 4.69
CA ASN A 612 18.64 36.31 4.92
C ASN A 612 18.10 36.85 6.25
N GLU A 613 18.99 37.28 7.13
CA GLU A 613 18.67 37.77 8.49
C GLU A 613 17.71 38.99 8.48
N ALA A 614 17.72 39.81 7.42
CA ALA A 614 16.82 40.96 7.24
C ALA A 614 15.32 40.59 7.06
N LEU A 615 15.01 39.30 6.92
CA LEU A 615 13.66 38.75 6.77
C LEU A 615 13.16 38.02 8.04
N LYS A 616 13.98 37.95 9.10
CA LYS A 616 13.52 37.42 10.38
C LYS A 616 12.55 38.41 11.01
N SER A 617 11.30 38.00 11.17
CA SER A 617 10.28 38.76 11.91
C SER A 617 9.44 37.79 12.73
N GLU A 618 8.91 38.28 13.85
CA GLU A 618 7.95 37.53 14.66
C GLU A 618 6.67 37.25 13.87
N GLU A 619 5.97 36.18 14.23
CA GLU A 619 4.74 35.75 13.56
C GLU A 619 3.70 36.89 13.57
N GLY A 620 3.26 37.31 12.39
CA GLY A 620 2.27 38.39 12.21
C GLY A 620 2.84 39.77 11.87
N CYS A 621 4.16 40.00 11.96
CA CYS A 621 4.76 41.24 11.48
C CYS A 621 5.09 41.16 9.98
N ILE A 622 4.86 42.26 9.25
CA ILE A 622 5.27 42.42 7.85
C ILE A 622 6.71 42.95 7.87
N PRO A 623 7.74 42.17 7.47
CA PRO A 623 9.08 42.69 7.35
C PRO A 623 9.08 43.69 6.19
N ASN A 624 9.54 44.92 6.43
CA ASN A 624 9.54 45.94 5.38
C ASN A 624 10.43 45.51 4.19
N THR A 625 11.45 44.67 4.43
CA THR A 625 12.36 44.11 3.39
C THR A 625 11.82 42.86 2.67
N ALA A 626 10.57 42.46 2.89
CA ALA A 626 9.99 41.26 2.28
C ALA A 626 9.75 41.42 0.77
N PRO A 627 9.72 40.32 -0.01
CA PRO A 627 9.30 40.35 -1.41
C PRO A 627 7.86 40.87 -1.57
N ASP A 628 7.58 41.56 -2.67
CA ASP A 628 6.27 42.18 -2.97
C ASP A 628 5.08 41.23 -2.79
N ILE A 629 5.26 39.98 -3.25
CA ILE A 629 4.24 38.92 -3.17
C ILE A 629 3.92 38.57 -1.70
N CYS A 630 4.95 38.53 -0.83
CA CYS A 630 4.80 38.25 0.60
C CYS A 630 4.04 39.39 1.30
N ILE A 631 4.36 40.65 0.96
CA ILE A 631 3.67 41.82 1.52
C ILE A 631 2.20 41.82 1.08
N ALA A 632 1.93 41.68 -0.22
CA ALA A 632 0.58 41.58 -0.75
C ALA A 632 -0.18 40.40 -0.10
N TYR A 633 0.51 39.28 0.11
CA TYR A 633 -0.05 38.12 0.79
C TYR A 633 -0.35 38.37 2.29
N LYS A 634 0.49 39.08 3.05
CA LYS A 634 0.13 39.37 4.45
C LYS A 634 -1.08 40.30 4.53
N LEU A 635 -1.10 41.33 3.68
CA LEU A 635 -2.23 42.27 3.60
C LEU A 635 -3.55 41.59 3.19
N HIS A 636 -3.52 40.65 2.22
CA HIS A 636 -4.75 39.95 1.82
C HIS A 636 -5.32 39.03 2.91
N LEU A 637 -4.50 38.58 3.88
CA LEU A 637 -4.95 37.78 5.02
C LEU A 637 -5.70 38.65 6.04
N GLU A 638 -5.23 39.88 6.25
CA GLU A 638 -5.85 40.87 7.15
C GLU A 638 -7.18 41.39 6.58
N CYS A 639 -7.31 41.46 5.25
CA CYS A 639 -8.53 41.89 4.59
C CYS A 639 -9.70 40.91 4.75
N SER A 640 -10.92 41.44 4.60
CA SER A 640 -12.16 40.66 4.60
C SER A 640 -12.31 39.82 3.32
N ARG A 641 -13.38 39.02 3.23
CA ARG A 641 -13.67 38.15 2.06
C ARG A 641 -13.70 38.91 0.72
N LEU A 642 -14.16 40.16 0.72
CA LEU A 642 -14.12 41.06 -0.42
C LEU A 642 -13.07 42.12 -0.14
N ILE A 643 -12.07 42.20 -1.02
CA ILE A 643 -10.93 43.10 -0.91
C ILE A 643 -11.15 44.23 -1.92
N ASN A 644 -11.16 45.47 -1.44
CA ASN A 644 -11.13 46.64 -2.29
C ASN A 644 -9.70 46.81 -2.84
N LEU A 645 -9.55 46.88 -4.17
CA LEU A 645 -8.23 46.99 -4.80
C LEU A 645 -7.54 48.31 -4.47
N VAL A 646 -8.31 49.40 -4.29
CA VAL A 646 -7.75 50.73 -4.01
C VAL A 646 -7.14 50.74 -2.61
N ASP A 647 -7.91 50.38 -1.59
CA ASP A 647 -7.43 50.32 -0.19
C ASP A 647 -6.24 49.37 -0.05
N TRP A 648 -6.25 48.25 -0.79
CA TRP A 648 -5.16 47.29 -0.76
C TRP A 648 -3.89 47.82 -1.45
N SER A 649 -4.03 48.55 -2.56
CA SER A 649 -2.90 49.23 -3.23
C SER A 649 -2.31 50.32 -2.35
N GLU A 650 -3.14 51.09 -1.65
CA GLU A 650 -2.68 52.12 -0.71
C GLU A 650 -1.95 51.50 0.48
N ALA A 651 -2.50 50.45 1.09
CA ALA A 651 -1.84 49.72 2.17
C ALA A 651 -0.48 49.15 1.71
N PHE A 652 -0.42 48.56 0.51
CA PHE A 652 0.83 48.08 -0.07
C PHE A 652 1.86 49.21 -0.26
N ALA A 653 1.44 50.35 -0.78
CA ALA A 653 2.32 51.51 -0.97
C ALA A 653 2.89 52.03 0.36
N THR A 654 2.08 52.07 1.43
CA THR A 654 2.54 52.51 2.76
C THR A 654 3.60 51.57 3.35
N VAL A 655 3.47 50.26 3.18
CA VAL A 655 4.44 49.29 3.70
C VAL A 655 5.76 49.34 2.93
N VAL A 656 5.70 49.47 1.60
CA VAL A 656 6.90 49.53 0.75
C VAL A 656 7.65 50.84 0.95
N THR A 657 6.96 51.97 1.06
CA THR A 657 7.61 53.27 1.34
C THR A 657 8.23 53.30 2.74
N ALA A 658 7.63 52.63 3.73
CA ALA A 658 8.23 52.44 5.06
C ALA A 658 9.47 51.53 5.05
N ALA A 659 9.66 50.70 4.01
CA ALA A 659 10.83 49.85 3.84
C ALA A 659 12.06 50.59 3.34
N GLU A 660 11.86 51.54 2.44
CA GLU A 660 12.95 52.20 1.73
C GLU A 660 13.67 53.26 2.57
N LYS A 661 13.31 53.44 3.86
CA LYS A 661 13.88 54.44 4.77
C LYS A 661 14.04 55.80 4.08
N MET A 662 12.99 56.28 3.42
CA MET A 662 13.00 57.65 2.92
C MET A 662 12.90 58.62 4.10
N ASP A 663 13.85 59.56 4.18
CA ASP A 663 13.69 60.76 4.99
C ASP A 663 12.38 61.45 4.58
N ALA A 664 11.58 61.87 5.55
CA ALA A 664 10.23 62.44 5.36
C ALA A 664 10.15 63.70 4.47
N ASN A 665 11.26 64.14 3.87
CA ASN A 665 11.41 65.35 3.06
C ASN A 665 11.86 65.11 1.60
N SER A 666 12.05 63.88 1.13
CA SER A 666 12.19 63.64 -0.32
C SER A 666 10.82 63.51 -0.95
N VAL A 667 10.45 64.47 -1.81
CA VAL A 667 9.23 64.39 -2.63
C VAL A 667 9.27 63.07 -3.41
N ILE A 668 8.34 62.17 -3.12
CA ILE A 668 8.16 60.93 -3.88
C ILE A 668 7.92 61.35 -5.33
N SER A 669 8.81 61.01 -6.25
CA SER A 669 8.57 61.32 -7.66
C SER A 669 7.33 60.57 -8.14
N GLU A 670 6.53 61.18 -9.01
CA GLU A 670 5.35 60.53 -9.60
C GLU A 670 5.72 59.17 -10.24
N GLU A 671 6.93 59.09 -10.80
CA GLU A 671 7.51 57.86 -11.37
C GLU A 671 7.67 56.74 -10.34
N MET A 672 8.04 57.05 -9.09
CA MET A 672 8.21 56.06 -8.04
C MET A 672 6.86 55.47 -7.59
N ASN A 673 5.82 56.30 -7.52
CA ASN A 673 4.46 55.84 -7.24
C ASN A 673 3.94 54.93 -8.36
N GLU A 674 4.25 55.24 -9.61
CA GLU A 674 3.88 54.42 -10.76
C GLU A 674 4.59 53.05 -10.74
N ILE A 675 5.87 53.01 -10.34
CA ILE A 675 6.61 51.76 -10.15
C ILE A 675 6.01 50.91 -9.02
N ILE A 676 5.66 51.51 -7.87
CA ILE A 676 5.03 50.79 -6.75
C ILE A 676 3.68 50.23 -7.18
N HIS A 677 2.89 50.99 -7.95
CA HIS A 677 1.61 50.53 -8.48
C HIS A 677 1.78 49.38 -9.49
N ALA A 678 2.78 49.44 -10.37
CA ALA A 678 3.10 48.35 -11.29
C ALA A 678 3.55 47.07 -10.55
N ARG A 679 4.34 47.22 -9.47
CA ARG A 679 4.75 46.11 -8.58
C ARG A 679 3.54 45.47 -7.91
N PHE A 680 2.59 46.29 -7.44
CA PHE A 680 1.34 45.82 -6.86
C PHE A 680 0.51 45.02 -7.89
N ILE A 681 0.27 45.56 -9.09
CA ILE A 681 -0.49 44.87 -10.14
C ILE A 681 0.15 43.52 -10.48
N ARG A 682 1.48 43.45 -10.54
CA ARG A 682 2.20 42.18 -10.75
C ARG A 682 1.96 41.20 -9.60
N ALA A 683 2.10 41.63 -8.35
CA ALA A 683 1.86 40.77 -7.19
C ALA A 683 0.41 40.26 -7.16
N VAL A 684 -0.58 41.11 -7.44
CA VAL A 684 -1.99 40.72 -7.57
C VAL A 684 -2.17 39.69 -8.69
N SER A 685 -1.58 39.92 -9.86
CA SER A 685 -1.65 38.99 -11.00
C SER A 685 -1.07 37.62 -10.66
N GLU A 686 0.04 37.58 -9.92
CA GLU A 686 0.67 36.34 -9.45
C GLU A 686 -0.20 35.64 -8.39
N LEU A 687 -0.81 36.38 -7.46
CA LEU A 687 -1.76 35.83 -6.49
C LEU A 687 -3.02 35.26 -7.16
N GLU A 688 -3.47 35.87 -8.26
CA GLU A 688 -4.56 35.35 -9.09
C GLU A 688 -4.15 34.05 -9.79
N LEU A 689 -2.94 34.01 -10.38
CA LEU A 689 -2.40 32.81 -11.00
C LEU A 689 -2.26 31.65 -10.01
N LEU A 690 -1.86 31.94 -8.77
CA LEU A 690 -1.79 30.96 -7.68
C LEU A 690 -3.18 30.55 -7.13
N GLY A 691 -4.25 31.27 -7.49
CA GLY A 691 -5.62 30.96 -7.10
C GLY A 691 -6.01 31.41 -5.69
N PHE A 692 -5.25 32.33 -5.07
CA PHE A 692 -5.61 32.90 -3.76
C PHE A 692 -6.78 33.88 -3.87
N ILE A 693 -6.86 34.57 -5.01
CA ILE A 693 -7.84 35.60 -5.30
C ILE A 693 -8.53 35.34 -6.64
N LYS A 694 -9.75 35.86 -6.81
CA LYS A 694 -10.52 35.79 -8.06
C LYS A 694 -11.24 37.11 -8.35
N PRO A 695 -11.20 37.61 -9.59
CA PRO A 695 -11.96 38.80 -9.96
C PRO A 695 -13.47 38.52 -9.83
N THR A 696 -14.18 39.45 -9.19
CA THR A 696 -15.63 39.34 -9.04
C THR A 696 -16.36 40.43 -9.80
N LYS A 697 -17.53 40.09 -10.33
CA LYS A 697 -18.47 41.06 -10.92
C LYS A 697 -19.50 41.59 -9.91
N GLN A 698 -19.40 41.20 -8.63
CA GLN A 698 -20.39 41.56 -7.61
C GLN A 698 -20.29 43.03 -7.20
N LYS A 699 -19.06 43.58 -7.17
CA LYS A 699 -18.77 45.00 -6.95
C LYS A 699 -17.65 45.41 -7.89
N THR A 700 -17.69 46.65 -8.39
CA THR A 700 -16.60 47.24 -9.16
C THR A 700 -15.35 47.34 -8.30
N ASP A 701 -14.18 47.08 -8.89
CA ASP A 701 -12.86 47.21 -8.23
C ASP A 701 -12.66 46.33 -6.98
N HIS A 702 -13.44 45.25 -6.88
CA HIS A 702 -13.31 44.28 -5.80
C HIS A 702 -12.84 42.92 -6.29
N VAL A 703 -11.97 42.32 -5.50
CA VAL A 703 -11.48 40.96 -5.68
C VAL A 703 -11.97 40.11 -4.51
N ALA A 704 -12.38 38.87 -4.81
CA ALA A 704 -12.75 37.92 -3.77
C ALA A 704 -11.58 37.03 -3.39
N ARG A 705 -11.40 36.85 -2.08
CA ARG A 705 -10.50 35.84 -1.54
C ARG A 705 -11.14 34.45 -1.64
N LEU A 706 -10.42 33.49 -2.20
CA LEU A 706 -10.86 32.10 -2.36
C LEU A 706 -10.42 31.19 -1.20
N THR A 707 -9.34 31.56 -0.51
CA THR A 707 -8.74 30.75 0.56
C THR A 707 -8.97 31.39 1.93
N TRP A 708 -8.96 30.55 2.97
CA TRP A 708 -9.02 31.01 4.36
C TRP A 708 -7.62 30.90 4.96
N GLY A 709 -7.19 31.94 5.68
CA GLY A 709 -5.87 32.06 6.31
C GLY A 709 -5.62 31.15 7.52
N GLY A 710 -6.53 30.22 7.80
CA GLY A 710 -6.35 29.20 8.83
C GLY A 710 -6.08 27.85 8.20
N CYS A 711 -4.88 27.33 8.39
CA CYS A 711 -4.61 25.90 8.40
C CYS A 711 -4.15 25.52 9.80
#